data_AF-A0A536E2B4-F1
#
_entry.id   AF-A0A536E2B4-F1
#
_cell.length_a   1.000
_cell.length_b   1.000
_cell.length_c   1.000
_cell.angle_alpha   90.00
_cell.angle_beta   90.00
_cell.angle_gamma   90.00
#
_symmetry.space_group_name_H-M   'P 1'
#
loop_
_entity.id
_entity.type
_entity.pdbx_description
1 polymer ?
#
loop_
_entity_poly.entity_id
_entity_poly.type
_entity_poly.pdbx_seq_one_letter_code
_entity_poly.pdbx_strand_id
1 'polypeptide(L)'
;MKLRSALGRSMARLLALALLPASLAGITAVGVAAAKPSPQVAGCQLSAGPVKHVIYLVFDNTHFTRDNPNVPSDLEQMPHLLNFLTSNGTLMTNDHTVLISHTAGGILSSLTGLYPDRQGQTVSNSYFYYSPAKVPQFSTSFKYWTDLVDDATGTRDALPNMVFDGQKNTPAPWVPFTRAGCNFGGVSTANIELENTGTGPFGDMSEAFGTGSPEWSDAVASNAAPSGTAARAKALTDYVGIAIHCAQGGGICASNATNVANSRPDRLPDEPGGYSGYQALYGAKYVDPAIRPGVPAQPNNNVCVNDTSGAPVTDPFGRCGFPGFDWALAKNTLGYVAQMQEAGVPVTYAYISDAHDNHTSSFPAPSNPNFPRASGPGEADYKAQLTAYDDAFAAFFERLANHGITKDNTLFVVTADEGDHYAGGAGIAQPDGSLAYAHANCSWTTTPACPSNQIGEVNLNITAKLPPGSPAFSLHRDSAPSFWVNGQPDRTDPVLRKLERDVLGVNAIDPYLSSSPAPVFLAMVDTVGERALHMINADPARTPSFTPFAIPDYFVRENGPFCGNNSSNPCIDYHFAWSHGDIQPEIATNWLGLVGPGVKKMGIDSKTWTDHTNVRSTMLALAGLKDDYVNDGRVLIEAIDTKALPQSLIAHRATLLRLGVAYEQVNAAFGQFGMDLLAASTRAVKSSSPNDATYASIESSIENLTTQRDELAGQIKAALNAAAFDGQALNEQQAKGWIDQANSLLDRANALAAG
;
A
#
# COMPACT_ATOMS: atom_id res chain seq x y z
N MET A 1 -12.38 -59.30 14.71
CA MET A 1 -13.11 -60.47 15.25
C MET A 1 -14.26 -59.96 16.15
N LYS A 2 -15.28 -60.76 16.48
CA LYS A 2 -16.63 -60.29 16.93
C LYS A 2 -16.75 -59.88 18.42
N LEU A 3 -17.91 -59.26 18.73
CA LEU A 3 -18.57 -58.95 20.04
C LEU A 3 -18.12 -57.62 20.69
N ARG A 4 -18.97 -56.59 20.97
CA ARG A 4 -20.28 -56.46 21.67
C ARG A 4 -20.24 -56.99 23.11
N SER A 5 -20.76 -56.37 24.18
CA SER A 5 -21.47 -55.10 24.52
C SER A 5 -21.56 -55.07 26.07
N ALA A 6 -21.71 -53.99 26.85
CA ALA A 6 -22.94 -53.20 27.06
C ALA A 6 -22.85 -52.34 28.37
N LEU A 7 -23.47 -51.15 28.34
CA LEU A 7 -24.26 -50.45 29.40
C LEU A 7 -23.92 -50.52 30.92
N GLY A 8 -23.91 -49.33 31.57
CA GLY A 8 -24.12 -49.12 33.01
C GLY A 8 -24.24 -47.62 33.36
N ARG A 9 -25.14 -47.19 34.27
CA ARG A 9 -25.52 -45.77 34.51
C ARG A 9 -25.34 -45.28 35.96
N SER A 10 -25.19 -43.96 36.11
CA SER A 10 -25.72 -43.08 37.19
C SER A 10 -24.99 -42.84 38.55
N MET A 11 -24.64 -41.55 38.75
CA MET A 11 -24.89 -40.64 39.91
C MET A 11 -24.60 -41.02 41.38
N ALA A 12 -23.74 -40.21 42.04
CA ALA A 12 -23.99 -39.37 43.26
C ALA A 12 -22.62 -38.90 43.84
N ARG A 13 -22.23 -37.63 43.99
CA ARG A 13 -22.68 -36.44 44.78
C ARG A 13 -22.25 -36.41 46.27
N LEU A 14 -21.85 -35.18 46.71
CA LEU A 14 -21.59 -34.65 48.07
C LEU A 14 -20.19 -34.88 48.72
N LEU A 15 -19.66 -34.02 49.62
CA LEU A 15 -19.64 -32.53 49.78
C LEU A 15 -18.81 -32.13 51.04
N ALA A 16 -18.01 -31.05 51.01
CA ALA A 16 -17.59 -30.17 52.15
C ALA A 16 -16.61 -29.09 51.62
N LEU A 17 -16.87 -27.76 51.68
CA LEU A 17 -16.79 -26.81 52.83
C LEU A 17 -15.37 -26.67 53.42
N ALA A 18 -14.77 -25.48 53.63
CA ALA A 18 -15.22 -24.07 53.44
C ALA A 18 -13.96 -23.13 53.27
N LEU A 19 -13.96 -21.77 53.28
CA LEU A 19 -14.95 -20.74 53.67
C LEU A 19 -14.82 -19.43 52.81
N LEU A 20 -14.77 -18.22 53.41
CA LEU A 20 -14.94 -16.85 52.82
C LEU A 20 -13.87 -15.84 53.37
N PRO A 21 -13.65 -14.60 52.83
CA PRO A 21 -14.67 -13.61 52.44
C PRO A 21 -14.48 -12.84 51.11
N ALA A 22 -15.44 -11.98 50.81
CA ALA A 22 -15.69 -11.38 49.50
C ALA A 22 -15.47 -9.85 49.44
N SER A 23 -15.21 -9.35 48.23
CA SER A 23 -15.46 -7.97 47.80
C SER A 23 -16.16 -8.01 46.44
N LEU A 24 -17.26 -7.25 46.29
CA LEU A 24 -18.10 -7.29 45.10
C LEU A 24 -17.50 -6.45 43.96
N ALA A 25 -17.38 -7.05 42.77
CA ALA A 25 -17.45 -6.35 41.49
C ALA A 25 -18.58 -7.00 40.67
N GLY A 26 -19.56 -6.21 40.23
CA GLY A 26 -20.77 -6.73 39.60
C GLY A 26 -20.54 -7.15 38.15
N ILE A 27 -20.41 -8.45 37.90
CA ILE A 27 -20.45 -9.00 36.54
C ILE A 27 -21.91 -9.11 36.10
N THR A 28 -22.38 -8.16 35.30
CA THR A 28 -23.61 -8.34 34.52
C THR A 28 -23.35 -9.38 33.44
N ALA A 29 -23.92 -10.58 33.60
CA ALA A 29 -23.86 -11.63 32.59
C ALA A 29 -24.62 -11.17 31.33
N VAL A 30 -23.89 -10.73 30.31
CA VAL A 30 -24.45 -10.50 28.97
C VAL A 30 -24.77 -11.87 28.38
N GLY A 31 -26.05 -12.22 28.37
CA GLY A 31 -26.51 -13.43 27.69
C GLY A 31 -26.24 -13.30 26.19
N VAL A 32 -25.43 -14.21 25.64
CA VAL A 32 -25.20 -14.30 24.19
C VAL A 32 -26.51 -14.67 23.52
N ALA A 33 -27.23 -13.67 23.03
CA ALA A 33 -28.37 -13.89 22.16
C ALA A 33 -27.86 -14.46 20.84
N ALA A 34 -28.32 -15.64 20.46
CA ALA A 34 -28.05 -16.18 19.13
C ALA A 34 -28.50 -15.16 18.08
N ALA A 35 -27.58 -14.75 17.21
CA ALA A 35 -27.87 -13.78 16.16
C ALA A 35 -29.03 -14.28 15.31
N LYS A 36 -30.05 -13.43 15.11
CA LYS A 36 -31.11 -13.71 14.15
C LYS A 36 -30.49 -13.72 12.75
N PRO A 37 -30.91 -14.61 11.83
CA PRO A 37 -30.48 -14.51 10.44
C PRO A 37 -30.89 -13.14 9.88
N SER A 38 -29.91 -12.40 9.36
CA SER A 38 -30.18 -11.17 8.61
C SER A 38 -31.07 -11.51 7.40
N PRO A 39 -32.08 -10.69 7.07
CA PRO A 39 -32.84 -10.88 5.84
C PRO A 39 -31.90 -10.76 4.63
N GLN A 40 -32.11 -11.59 3.61
CA GLN A 40 -31.38 -11.45 2.34
C GLN A 40 -31.60 -10.06 1.76
N VAL A 41 -30.53 -9.28 1.63
CA VAL A 41 -30.59 -7.93 1.04
C VAL A 41 -30.70 -8.09 -0.47
N ALA A 42 -31.83 -7.65 -1.04
CA ALA A 42 -32.06 -7.69 -2.47
C ALA A 42 -31.38 -6.48 -3.16
N GLY A 43 -30.13 -6.69 -3.58
CA GLY A 43 -29.33 -5.71 -4.34
C GLY A 43 -28.46 -4.79 -3.48
N CYS A 44 -27.41 -4.26 -4.11
CA CYS A 44 -26.37 -3.42 -3.50
C CYS A 44 -26.93 -2.16 -2.79
N GLN A 45 -26.55 -1.96 -1.53
CA GLN A 45 -26.98 -0.83 -0.71
C GLN A 45 -25.79 0.07 -0.33
N LEU A 46 -25.38 0.95 -1.25
CA LEU A 46 -24.47 2.06 -0.96
C LEU A 46 -25.27 3.28 -0.50
N SER A 47 -25.17 3.61 0.78
CA SER A 47 -25.82 4.71 1.48
C SER A 47 -27.36 4.74 1.40
N ALA A 48 -28.00 5.47 2.31
CA ALA A 48 -29.39 5.90 2.15
C ALA A 48 -29.55 7.06 1.13
N GLY A 49 -28.45 7.48 0.50
CA GLY A 49 -28.35 8.65 -0.36
C GLY A 49 -28.15 8.33 -1.84
N PRO A 50 -27.66 9.31 -2.62
CA PRO A 50 -27.50 9.20 -4.08
C PRO A 50 -26.28 8.39 -4.55
N VAL A 51 -25.33 8.01 -3.68
CA VAL A 51 -24.20 7.16 -4.08
C VAL A 51 -24.72 5.79 -4.51
N LYS A 52 -24.36 5.33 -5.70
CA LYS A 52 -24.73 4.02 -6.28
C LYS A 52 -23.52 3.28 -6.84
N HIS A 53 -22.41 3.98 -7.06
CA HIS A 53 -21.14 3.44 -7.51
C HIS A 53 -19.99 4.04 -6.68
N VAL A 54 -18.92 3.27 -6.50
CA VAL A 54 -17.63 3.72 -5.96
C VAL A 54 -16.54 3.31 -6.95
N ILE A 55 -15.76 4.28 -7.40
CA ILE A 55 -14.61 4.10 -8.27
C ILE A 55 -13.40 4.66 -7.51
N TYR A 56 -12.54 3.76 -7.04
CA TYR A 56 -11.26 4.10 -6.44
C TYR A 56 -10.17 3.86 -7.48
N LEU A 57 -9.36 4.89 -7.75
CA LEU A 57 -8.20 4.83 -8.61
C LEU A 57 -6.97 5.22 -7.79
N VAL A 58 -5.93 4.40 -7.87
CA VAL A 58 -4.60 4.73 -7.38
C VAL A 58 -3.63 4.72 -8.56
N PHE A 59 -2.71 5.67 -8.60
CA PHE A 59 -1.58 5.66 -9.51
C PHE A 59 -0.33 5.22 -8.76
N ASP A 60 0.58 4.51 -9.43
CA ASP A 60 1.99 4.51 -9.05
C ASP A 60 2.53 5.95 -9.26
N ASN A 61 3.18 6.50 -8.23
CA ASN A 61 4.18 7.57 -8.34
C ASN A 61 3.80 8.82 -9.18
N THR A 62 2.51 9.19 -9.26
CA THR A 62 2.02 10.25 -10.16
C THR A 62 1.93 11.59 -9.46
N HIS A 63 2.58 12.63 -9.98
CA HIS A 63 2.82 13.87 -9.25
C HIS A 63 1.79 14.98 -9.52
N PHE A 64 1.35 15.63 -8.44
CA PHE A 64 0.73 16.95 -8.50
C PHE A 64 1.78 18.08 -8.55
N THR A 65 2.91 17.89 -7.85
CA THR A 65 4.08 18.78 -7.82
C THR A 65 4.91 18.66 -9.10
N ARG A 66 5.76 19.65 -9.36
CA ARG A 66 6.64 19.69 -10.54
C ARG A 66 8.07 19.31 -10.16
N ASP A 67 8.57 18.20 -10.68
CA ASP A 67 9.95 17.73 -10.45
C ASP A 67 10.98 18.65 -11.11
N ASN A 68 10.63 19.16 -12.29
CA ASN A 68 11.34 20.25 -12.94
C ASN A 68 10.42 21.47 -12.99
N PRO A 69 10.77 22.62 -12.39
CA PRO A 69 9.88 23.79 -12.32
C PRO A 69 9.46 24.35 -13.69
N ASN A 70 10.19 24.02 -14.75
CA ASN A 70 9.92 24.44 -16.13
C ASN A 70 9.03 23.46 -16.92
N VAL A 71 8.74 22.28 -16.36
CA VAL A 71 7.86 21.26 -16.92
C VAL A 71 6.56 21.24 -16.10
N PRO A 72 5.36 21.14 -16.70
CA PRO A 72 4.13 20.95 -15.94
C PRO A 72 4.14 19.59 -15.22
N SER A 73 3.44 19.47 -14.09
CA SER A 73 3.32 18.18 -13.39
C SER A 73 2.43 17.19 -14.16
N ASP A 74 2.42 15.94 -13.72
CA ASP A 74 1.69 14.87 -14.41
C ASP A 74 0.19 15.15 -14.46
N LEU A 75 -0.38 15.64 -13.35
CA LEU A 75 -1.76 16.11 -13.33
C LEU A 75 -2.00 17.37 -14.18
N GLU A 76 -1.03 18.30 -14.31
CA GLU A 76 -1.15 19.42 -15.26
C GLU A 76 -1.09 18.95 -16.73
N GLN A 77 -0.45 17.82 -17.00
CA GLN A 77 -0.39 17.16 -18.31
C GLN A 77 -1.56 16.19 -18.55
N MET A 78 -2.37 15.89 -17.53
CA MET A 78 -3.66 15.19 -17.61
C MET A 78 -4.86 16.12 -17.32
N PRO A 79 -5.10 17.17 -18.13
CA PRO A 79 -6.12 18.17 -17.88
C PRO A 79 -7.56 17.61 -17.78
N HIS A 80 -7.94 16.51 -18.44
CA HIS A 80 -9.26 15.93 -18.28
C HIS A 80 -9.49 15.40 -16.86
N LEU A 81 -8.49 14.74 -16.27
CA LEU A 81 -8.54 14.30 -14.87
C LEU A 81 -8.47 15.51 -13.92
N LEU A 82 -7.47 16.39 -14.07
CA LEU A 82 -7.28 17.53 -13.18
C LEU A 82 -8.50 18.47 -13.18
N ASN A 83 -9.08 18.77 -14.35
CA ASN A 83 -10.31 19.57 -14.43
C ASN A 83 -11.51 18.82 -13.86
N PHE A 84 -11.59 17.48 -14.02
CA PHE A 84 -12.66 16.69 -13.41
C PHE A 84 -12.62 16.79 -11.88
N LEU A 85 -11.45 16.58 -11.26
CA LEU A 85 -11.27 16.67 -9.81
C LEU A 85 -11.58 18.09 -9.29
N THR A 86 -10.92 19.09 -9.84
CA THR A 86 -11.02 20.49 -9.36
C THR A 86 -12.36 21.16 -9.66
N SER A 87 -13.03 20.83 -10.76
CA SER A 87 -14.33 21.45 -11.10
C SER A 87 -15.53 20.78 -10.43
N ASN A 88 -15.38 19.53 -9.95
CA ASN A 88 -16.51 18.73 -9.48
C ASN A 88 -16.43 18.30 -8.02
N GLY A 89 -15.30 18.51 -7.34
CA GLY A 89 -15.10 18.11 -5.96
C GLY A 89 -13.95 18.86 -5.27
N THR A 90 -13.11 18.12 -4.56
CA THR A 90 -11.96 18.64 -3.84
C THR A 90 -10.72 17.83 -4.22
N LEU A 91 -9.64 18.51 -4.61
CA LEU A 91 -8.31 17.96 -4.77
C LEU A 91 -7.45 18.47 -3.62
N MET A 92 -7.12 17.59 -2.67
CA MET A 92 -6.31 17.88 -1.50
C MET A 92 -4.85 17.64 -1.88
N THR A 93 -3.95 18.62 -1.70
CA THR A 93 -2.55 18.55 -2.20
C THR A 93 -1.53 18.70 -1.08
N ASN A 94 -1.93 18.28 0.11
CA ASN A 94 -1.17 18.23 1.35
C ASN A 94 -1.58 16.93 2.08
N ASP A 95 -1.80 15.89 1.27
CA ASP A 95 -1.97 14.50 1.68
C ASP A 95 -0.57 13.88 1.82
N HIS A 96 -0.41 12.83 2.62
CA HIS A 96 0.89 12.21 2.88
C HIS A 96 0.79 10.69 2.79
N THR A 97 1.87 10.06 2.35
CA THR A 97 2.00 8.59 2.34
C THR A 97 2.42 8.08 3.73
N VAL A 98 2.60 6.76 3.85
CA VAL A 98 3.14 6.09 5.05
C VAL A 98 4.66 5.97 4.96
N LEU A 99 5.32 5.44 6.00
CA LEU A 99 6.77 5.22 6.00
C LEU A 99 7.08 3.76 6.40
N ILE A 100 7.95 3.03 5.71
CA ILE A 100 8.56 3.34 4.40
C ILE A 100 7.47 3.30 3.32
N SER A 101 7.37 4.36 2.50
CA SER A 101 6.40 4.37 1.40
C SER A 101 6.87 3.43 0.30
N HIS A 102 5.98 2.58 -0.20
CA HIS A 102 6.12 1.96 -1.51
C HIS A 102 4.72 1.69 -2.06
N THR A 103 4.57 1.47 -3.37
CA THR A 103 3.36 0.96 -4.05
C THR A 103 2.46 0.11 -3.14
N ALA A 104 2.96 -1.02 -2.61
CA ALA A 104 2.19 -1.90 -1.73
C ALA A 104 1.83 -1.24 -0.39
N GLY A 105 2.78 -0.61 0.30
CA GLY A 105 2.54 0.03 1.60
C GLY A 105 1.52 1.16 1.55
N GLY A 106 1.63 2.04 0.55
CA GLY A 106 0.72 3.17 0.32
C GLY A 106 -0.67 2.74 -0.12
N ILE A 107 -0.78 1.85 -1.11
CA ILE A 107 -2.06 1.26 -1.54
C ILE A 107 -2.76 0.61 -0.33
N LEU A 108 -2.09 -0.31 0.37
CA LEU A 108 -2.71 -1.07 1.47
C LEU A 108 -3.15 -0.17 2.62
N SER A 109 -2.42 0.90 2.91
CA SER A 109 -2.80 1.88 3.94
C SER A 109 -4.04 2.69 3.51
N SER A 110 -4.15 3.06 2.24
CA SER A 110 -5.36 3.67 1.67
C SER A 110 -6.56 2.72 1.60
N LEU A 111 -6.34 1.42 1.35
CA LEU A 111 -7.42 0.43 1.26
C LEU A 111 -7.99 0.06 2.64
N THR A 112 -7.14 -0.01 3.67
CA THR A 112 -7.51 -0.46 5.03
C THR A 112 -7.76 0.69 6.00
N GLY A 113 -7.23 1.88 5.73
CA GLY A 113 -7.24 2.96 6.72
C GLY A 113 -6.37 2.64 7.94
N LEU A 114 -5.36 1.79 7.80
CA LEU A 114 -4.44 1.35 8.84
C LEU A 114 -3.00 1.78 8.50
N TYR A 115 -2.19 2.06 9.52
CA TYR A 115 -0.74 2.23 9.32
C TYR A 115 -0.02 0.88 9.15
N PRO A 116 1.21 0.86 8.61
CA PRO A 116 1.94 -0.37 8.30
C PRO A 116 2.13 -1.34 9.46
N ASP A 117 2.30 -0.85 10.69
CA ASP A 117 2.35 -1.65 11.92
C ASP A 117 1.08 -2.50 12.14
N ARG A 118 -0.07 -2.00 11.69
CA ARG A 118 -1.36 -2.68 11.87
C ARG A 118 -1.82 -3.48 10.65
N GLN A 119 -1.41 -3.16 9.43
CA GLN A 119 -1.73 -3.99 8.24
C GLN A 119 -0.66 -5.05 7.90
N GLY A 120 0.57 -4.87 8.38
CA GLY A 120 1.65 -5.87 8.34
C GLY A 120 2.84 -5.54 7.43
N GLN A 121 2.68 -4.70 6.40
CA GLN A 121 3.74 -4.36 5.44
C GLN A 121 4.56 -3.13 5.88
N THR A 122 5.34 -3.26 6.96
CA THR A 122 6.17 -2.17 7.54
C THR A 122 7.43 -1.83 6.75
N VAL A 123 7.87 -2.75 5.91
CA VAL A 123 8.79 -2.50 4.80
C VAL A 123 8.14 -3.14 3.59
N SER A 124 8.06 -2.38 2.51
CA SER A 124 7.50 -2.78 1.21
C SER A 124 8.51 -2.36 0.14
N ASN A 125 8.37 -2.62 -1.16
CA ASN A 125 7.54 -3.64 -1.81
C ASN A 125 7.99 -5.09 -1.49
N SER A 126 9.04 -5.25 -0.69
CA SER A 126 9.47 -6.53 -0.13
C SER A 126 10.11 -6.35 1.24
N TYR A 127 10.32 -7.43 1.99
CA TYR A 127 10.95 -7.36 3.31
C TYR A 127 11.73 -8.64 3.64
N PHE A 128 12.49 -8.58 4.74
CA PHE A 128 13.06 -9.77 5.35
C PHE A 128 12.41 -10.08 6.70
N TYR A 129 12.47 -11.33 7.11
CA TYR A 129 12.02 -11.80 8.42
C TYR A 129 13.03 -12.79 9.01
N TYR A 130 13.19 -12.80 10.33
CA TYR A 130 14.07 -13.72 11.03
C TYR A 130 13.42 -15.10 11.15
N SER A 131 14.01 -16.09 10.48
CA SER A 131 13.72 -17.50 10.78
C SER A 131 14.08 -17.85 12.24
N PRO A 132 13.60 -18.98 12.81
CA PRO A 132 14.00 -19.43 14.16
C PRO A 132 15.50 -19.65 14.35
N ALA A 133 16.27 -19.79 13.26
CA ALA A 133 17.73 -19.82 13.27
C ALA A 133 18.39 -18.43 13.37
N LYS A 134 17.58 -17.36 13.46
CA LYS A 134 17.96 -15.94 13.42
C LYS A 134 18.77 -15.54 12.19
N VAL A 135 18.53 -16.22 11.07
CA VAL A 135 19.03 -15.85 9.74
C VAL A 135 17.87 -15.24 8.95
N PRO A 136 18.00 -14.03 8.39
CA PRO A 136 16.95 -13.38 7.62
C PRO A 136 16.53 -14.22 6.41
N GLN A 137 15.25 -14.20 6.08
CA GLN A 137 14.63 -14.82 4.91
C GLN A 137 13.79 -13.76 4.20
N PHE A 138 13.69 -13.83 2.87
CA PHE A 138 12.98 -12.85 2.04
C PHE A 138 11.48 -13.17 1.96
N SER A 139 10.63 -12.14 1.87
CA SER A 139 9.24 -12.24 1.40
C SER A 139 8.88 -11.04 0.52
N THR A 140 8.06 -11.24 -0.51
CA THR A 140 7.42 -10.14 -1.24
C THR A 140 6.18 -9.63 -0.50
N SER A 141 5.83 -8.35 -0.70
CA SER A 141 4.57 -7.77 -0.24
C SER A 141 3.39 -8.13 -1.14
N PHE A 142 3.64 -8.31 -2.46
CA PHE A 142 2.65 -8.63 -3.49
C PHE A 142 2.24 -10.10 -3.48
N LYS A 143 1.15 -10.39 -2.74
CA LYS A 143 0.54 -11.72 -2.53
C LYS A 143 -0.97 -11.55 -2.38
N TYR A 144 -1.77 -12.56 -2.71
CA TYR A 144 -3.20 -12.48 -2.41
C TYR A 144 -3.47 -12.27 -0.90
N TRP A 145 -4.58 -11.59 -0.56
CA TRP A 145 -4.89 -11.04 0.77
C TRP A 145 -4.74 -11.99 1.97
N THR A 146 -4.91 -13.30 1.76
CA THR A 146 -4.84 -14.33 2.81
C THR A 146 -3.58 -15.17 2.80
N ASP A 147 -2.67 -14.92 1.87
CA ASP A 147 -1.50 -15.76 1.67
C ASP A 147 -0.46 -15.51 2.77
N LEU A 148 0.31 -16.55 3.08
CA LEU A 148 1.37 -16.48 4.08
C LEU A 148 2.64 -15.88 3.47
N VAL A 149 3.59 -15.54 4.33
CA VAL A 149 4.94 -15.11 3.91
C VAL A 149 5.64 -16.17 3.06
N ASP A 150 6.69 -15.78 2.34
CA ASP A 150 7.48 -16.72 1.54
C ASP A 150 8.31 -17.68 2.42
N ASP A 151 7.65 -18.75 2.86
CA ASP A 151 8.27 -19.89 3.53
C ASP A 151 7.91 -21.21 2.84
N ALA A 152 8.81 -21.73 2.02
CA ALA A 152 8.67 -23.04 1.37
C ALA A 152 8.57 -24.24 2.35
N THR A 153 8.76 -24.02 3.66
CA THR A 153 8.67 -25.06 4.71
C THR A 153 7.42 -24.98 5.58
N GLY A 154 6.79 -23.80 5.71
CA GLY A 154 5.69 -23.54 6.66
C GLY A 154 6.08 -23.68 8.13
N THR A 155 7.35 -23.43 8.48
CA THR A 155 7.92 -23.60 9.84
C THR A 155 8.83 -22.45 10.30
N ARG A 156 9.08 -21.45 9.45
CA ARG A 156 9.96 -20.31 9.73
C ARG A 156 9.15 -19.12 10.23
N ASP A 157 8.07 -18.80 9.51
CA ASP A 157 6.98 -17.96 9.94
C ASP A 157 5.70 -18.58 9.34
N ALA A 158 4.64 -18.61 10.13
CA ALA A 158 3.35 -19.22 9.82
C ALA A 158 2.20 -18.21 9.90
N LEU A 159 2.51 -16.93 10.12
CA LEU A 159 1.57 -15.84 10.15
C LEU A 159 1.26 -15.35 8.72
N PRO A 160 0.08 -14.74 8.49
CA PRO A 160 -0.25 -14.17 7.19
C PRO A 160 0.74 -13.10 6.75
N ASN A 161 0.84 -12.86 5.44
CA ASN A 161 1.60 -11.71 4.92
C ASN A 161 1.00 -10.42 5.48
N MET A 162 -0.32 -10.25 5.34
CA MET A 162 -1.10 -9.15 5.91
C MET A 162 -1.40 -9.37 7.41
N VAL A 163 -0.37 -9.32 8.27
CA VAL A 163 -0.51 -9.59 9.72
C VAL A 163 -1.07 -8.38 10.50
N PHE A 164 -2.16 -8.63 11.23
CA PHE A 164 -2.94 -7.64 11.99
C PHE A 164 -2.86 -7.86 13.51
N ASP A 165 -3.46 -6.94 14.28
CA ASP A 165 -3.63 -7.01 15.74
C ASP A 165 -4.02 -8.44 16.20
N GLY A 166 -3.20 -9.02 17.09
CA GLY A 166 -3.40 -10.37 17.59
C GLY A 166 -2.91 -11.49 16.66
N GLN A 167 -2.03 -11.17 15.70
CA GLN A 167 -1.38 -12.12 14.76
C GLN A 167 -2.37 -12.88 13.87
N LYS A 168 -3.38 -12.16 13.39
CA LYS A 168 -4.44 -12.63 12.48
C LYS A 168 -4.26 -12.03 11.09
N ASN A 169 -5.02 -12.50 10.10
CA ASN A 169 -5.10 -11.78 8.82
C ASN A 169 -5.79 -10.42 9.00
N THR A 170 -5.29 -9.39 8.31
CA THR A 170 -5.95 -8.08 8.21
C THR A 170 -7.36 -8.25 7.60
N PRO A 171 -8.40 -7.62 8.19
CA PRO A 171 -9.74 -7.64 7.61
C PRO A 171 -9.77 -7.03 6.21
N ALA A 172 -10.54 -7.62 5.29
CA ALA A 172 -10.38 -7.30 3.87
C ALA A 172 -11.22 -6.10 3.40
N PRO A 173 -10.69 -5.21 2.53
CA PRO A 173 -11.30 -3.93 2.20
C PRO A 173 -12.64 -4.04 1.45
N TRP A 174 -12.87 -5.16 0.77
CA TRP A 174 -14.12 -5.45 0.04
C TRP A 174 -15.29 -5.85 0.94
N VAL A 175 -15.03 -6.26 2.19
CA VAL A 175 -16.01 -6.93 3.05
C VAL A 175 -17.23 -6.06 3.41
N PRO A 176 -17.09 -4.76 3.77
CA PRO A 176 -18.26 -3.92 3.99
C PRO A 176 -19.16 -3.78 2.76
N PHE A 177 -18.59 -3.82 1.54
CA PHE A 177 -19.35 -3.74 0.30
C PHE A 177 -20.04 -5.07 -0.03
N THR A 178 -19.36 -6.21 0.09
CA THR A 178 -19.97 -7.51 -0.20
C THR A 178 -21.04 -7.89 0.83
N ARG A 179 -20.86 -7.50 2.11
CA ARG A 179 -21.90 -7.54 3.17
C ARG A 179 -23.09 -6.63 2.86
N ALA A 180 -22.86 -5.48 2.23
CA ALA A 180 -23.93 -4.57 1.76
C ALA A 180 -24.61 -5.01 0.44
N GLY A 181 -24.31 -6.22 -0.05
CA GLY A 181 -24.92 -6.78 -1.27
C GLY A 181 -24.32 -6.25 -2.58
N CYS A 182 -23.13 -5.64 -2.54
CA CYS A 182 -22.44 -5.10 -3.70
C CYS A 182 -21.36 -6.07 -4.18
N ASN A 183 -21.25 -6.30 -5.49
CA ASN A 183 -20.04 -6.92 -6.04
C ASN A 183 -18.91 -5.88 -6.01
N PHE A 184 -17.70 -6.34 -5.74
CA PHE A 184 -16.49 -5.54 -5.65
C PHE A 184 -15.48 -6.06 -6.68
N GLY A 185 -14.93 -5.20 -7.52
CA GLY A 185 -13.92 -5.54 -8.52
C GLY A 185 -12.54 -4.97 -8.17
N GLY A 186 -11.50 -5.76 -8.39
CA GLY A 186 -10.09 -5.37 -8.30
C GLY A 186 -9.40 -5.44 -9.66
N VAL A 187 -8.56 -4.45 -9.96
CA VAL A 187 -7.83 -4.29 -11.23
C VAL A 187 -6.42 -3.77 -10.95
N SER A 188 -5.41 -4.61 -11.13
CA SER A 188 -3.99 -4.35 -10.87
C SER A 188 -3.63 -3.87 -9.43
N THR A 189 -4.53 -3.94 -8.45
CA THR A 189 -4.41 -3.27 -7.14
C THR A 189 -3.92 -4.21 -6.05
N ALA A 190 -2.92 -3.77 -5.27
CA ALA A 190 -2.21 -4.58 -4.29
C ALA A 190 -3.11 -5.48 -3.41
N ASN A 191 -2.85 -6.79 -3.53
CA ASN A 191 -3.30 -7.91 -2.70
C ASN A 191 -4.81 -8.21 -2.72
N ILE A 192 -5.65 -7.43 -3.41
CA ILE A 192 -7.10 -7.73 -3.50
C ILE A 192 -7.44 -8.71 -4.63
N GLU A 193 -6.48 -8.99 -5.51
CA GLU A 193 -6.52 -10.10 -6.48
C GLU A 193 -5.29 -11.00 -6.30
N LEU A 194 -5.20 -12.04 -7.14
CA LEU A 194 -3.96 -12.82 -7.22
C LEU A 194 -2.88 -11.94 -7.85
N GLU A 195 -1.72 -11.91 -7.21
CA GLU A 195 -0.56 -11.07 -7.50
C GLU A 195 0.50 -11.84 -8.27
N ASN A 196 0.58 -13.16 -8.07
CA ASN A 196 1.59 -13.98 -8.69
C ASN A 196 1.07 -15.36 -9.13
N THR A 197 1.90 -16.07 -9.90
CA THR A 197 1.58 -17.41 -10.43
C THR A 197 2.09 -18.53 -9.52
N GLY A 198 2.25 -18.27 -8.22
CA GLY A 198 2.88 -19.14 -7.25
C GLY A 198 2.16 -20.48 -7.07
N THR A 199 2.88 -21.58 -7.29
CA THR A 199 2.36 -22.96 -7.17
C THR A 199 2.95 -23.73 -5.98
N GLY A 200 3.64 -23.04 -5.08
CA GLY A 200 4.13 -23.60 -3.81
C GLY A 200 2.99 -23.79 -2.78
N PRO A 201 3.29 -24.26 -1.55
CA PRO A 201 2.27 -24.49 -0.53
C PRO A 201 1.46 -23.24 -0.12
N PHE A 202 2.03 -22.04 -0.29
CA PHE A 202 1.43 -20.74 0.08
C PHE A 202 1.52 -19.74 -1.09
N GLY A 203 1.36 -20.23 -2.31
CA GLY A 203 1.27 -19.39 -3.50
C GLY A 203 -0.17 -19.26 -3.96
N ASP A 204 -0.50 -18.11 -4.51
CA ASP A 204 -1.84 -17.67 -4.91
C ASP A 204 -2.63 -18.74 -5.68
N MET A 205 -1.98 -19.44 -6.61
CA MET A 205 -2.62 -20.47 -7.44
C MET A 205 -2.99 -21.72 -6.63
N SER A 206 -2.21 -22.06 -5.60
CA SER A 206 -2.50 -23.16 -4.68
C SER A 206 -3.63 -22.83 -3.73
N GLU A 207 -3.68 -21.61 -3.18
CA GLU A 207 -4.73 -21.21 -2.23
C GLU A 207 -6.07 -20.94 -2.92
N ALA A 208 -6.08 -20.22 -4.05
CA ALA A 208 -7.31 -19.87 -4.77
C ALA A 208 -7.96 -21.05 -5.50
N PHE A 209 -7.17 -21.93 -6.13
CA PHE A 209 -7.67 -23.02 -6.98
C PHE A 209 -7.40 -24.43 -6.46
N GLY A 210 -6.40 -24.62 -5.60
CA GLY A 210 -5.99 -25.92 -5.07
C GLY A 210 -4.93 -26.63 -5.92
N THR A 211 -3.94 -27.22 -5.25
CA THR A 211 -2.87 -28.01 -5.89
C THR A 211 -3.44 -29.10 -6.81
N GLY A 212 -3.00 -29.10 -8.08
CA GLY A 212 -3.43 -30.07 -9.08
C GLY A 212 -4.75 -29.72 -9.79
N SER A 213 -5.32 -28.53 -9.55
CA SER A 213 -6.38 -27.99 -10.41
C SER A 213 -5.88 -27.73 -11.85
N PRO A 214 -6.78 -27.54 -12.84
CA PRO A 214 -6.39 -27.10 -14.18
C PRO A 214 -5.62 -25.76 -14.18
N GLU A 215 -6.03 -24.80 -13.35
CA GLU A 215 -5.42 -23.48 -13.22
C GLU A 215 -4.02 -23.56 -12.59
N TRP A 216 -3.88 -24.35 -11.52
CA TRP A 216 -2.60 -24.64 -10.90
C TRP A 216 -1.65 -25.35 -11.88
N SER A 217 -2.17 -26.27 -12.69
CA SER A 217 -1.39 -27.00 -13.70
C SER A 217 -0.95 -26.09 -14.86
N ASP A 218 -1.81 -25.17 -15.30
CA ASP A 218 -1.48 -24.10 -16.25
C ASP A 218 -0.34 -23.21 -15.70
N ALA A 219 -0.41 -22.87 -14.40
CA ALA A 219 0.61 -22.08 -13.72
C ALA A 219 1.94 -22.83 -13.60
N VAL A 220 1.96 -24.13 -13.26
CA VAL A 220 3.18 -24.94 -13.28
C VAL A 220 3.81 -24.97 -14.68
N ALA A 221 3.00 -25.16 -15.73
CA ALA A 221 3.49 -25.18 -17.12
C ALA A 221 4.07 -23.82 -17.52
N SER A 222 3.43 -22.72 -17.14
CA SER A 222 3.93 -21.36 -17.38
C SER A 222 5.21 -21.09 -16.59
N ASN A 223 5.26 -21.48 -15.31
CA ASN A 223 6.42 -21.31 -14.44
C ASN A 223 7.65 -22.08 -14.92
N ALA A 224 7.46 -23.20 -15.62
CA ALA A 224 8.53 -23.98 -16.24
C ALA A 224 8.96 -23.45 -17.64
N ALA A 225 8.19 -22.56 -18.26
CA ALA A 225 8.49 -22.01 -19.58
C ALA A 225 9.56 -20.89 -19.52
N PRO A 226 10.35 -20.69 -20.59
CA PRO A 226 11.37 -19.63 -20.64
C PRO A 226 10.76 -18.23 -20.50
N SER A 227 11.48 -17.33 -19.81
CA SER A 227 11.09 -15.91 -19.70
C SER A 227 10.96 -15.25 -21.07
N GLY A 228 10.09 -14.24 -21.18
CA GLY A 228 9.82 -13.53 -22.44
C GLY A 228 9.16 -14.39 -23.51
N THR A 229 8.35 -15.40 -23.13
CA THR A 229 7.58 -16.23 -24.07
C THR A 229 6.09 -16.26 -23.73
N ALA A 230 5.23 -16.39 -24.75
CA ALA A 230 3.78 -16.52 -24.57
C ALA A 230 3.37 -17.69 -23.66
N ALA A 231 4.17 -18.78 -23.63
CA ALA A 231 3.94 -19.90 -22.74
C ALA A 231 4.17 -19.54 -21.27
N ARG A 232 5.18 -18.70 -20.99
CA ARG A 232 5.45 -18.17 -19.65
C ARG A 232 4.45 -17.09 -19.23
N ALA A 233 4.02 -16.25 -20.17
CA ALA A 233 3.03 -15.20 -19.94
C ALA A 233 1.66 -15.75 -19.53
N LYS A 234 1.24 -16.86 -20.16
CA LYS A 234 -0.14 -17.39 -20.12
C LYS A 234 -0.81 -17.36 -18.74
N ALA A 235 -0.15 -17.87 -17.69
CA ALA A 235 -0.77 -17.93 -16.36
C ALA A 235 -0.92 -16.55 -15.69
N LEU A 236 -0.01 -15.60 -15.93
CA LEU A 236 -0.18 -14.21 -15.49
C LEU A 236 -1.42 -13.61 -16.15
N THR A 237 -1.48 -13.66 -17.49
CA THR A 237 -2.57 -13.11 -18.30
C THR A 237 -3.94 -13.72 -17.98
N ASP A 238 -3.98 -14.99 -17.59
CA ASP A 238 -5.22 -15.70 -17.29
C ASP A 238 -5.73 -15.47 -15.86
N TYR A 239 -4.84 -15.41 -14.86
CA TYR A 239 -5.20 -15.61 -13.45
C TYR A 239 -4.84 -14.46 -12.49
N VAL A 240 -3.90 -13.59 -12.87
CA VAL A 240 -3.35 -12.51 -12.02
C VAL A 240 -4.00 -11.17 -12.35
N GLY A 241 -3.96 -10.21 -11.41
CA GLY A 241 -4.18 -8.77 -11.67
C GLY A 241 -5.64 -8.35 -11.90
N ILE A 242 -6.61 -9.26 -11.83
CA ILE A 242 -8.04 -8.97 -12.03
C ILE A 242 -8.86 -9.89 -11.11
N ALA A 243 -9.79 -9.34 -10.32
CA ALA A 243 -10.73 -10.13 -9.53
C ALA A 243 -12.12 -9.50 -9.42
N ILE A 244 -13.12 -10.32 -9.08
CA ILE A 244 -14.41 -9.86 -8.54
C ILE A 244 -14.77 -10.66 -7.30
N HIS A 245 -14.91 -9.99 -6.15
CA HIS A 245 -15.50 -10.51 -4.92
C HIS A 245 -17.00 -10.27 -4.97
N CYS A 246 -17.77 -11.35 -4.92
CA CYS A 246 -19.21 -11.27 -5.16
C CYS A 246 -20.01 -10.97 -3.90
N ALA A 247 -21.09 -10.22 -4.10
CA ALA A 247 -22.06 -9.84 -3.08
C ALA A 247 -22.56 -11.04 -2.26
N GLN A 248 -22.97 -10.79 -1.01
CA GLN A 248 -23.72 -11.76 -0.22
C GLN A 248 -24.95 -12.26 -1.01
N GLY A 249 -25.10 -13.59 -1.11
CA GLY A 249 -26.10 -14.22 -2.00
C GLY A 249 -25.57 -14.60 -3.39
N GLY A 250 -24.28 -14.34 -3.67
CA GLY A 250 -23.55 -14.87 -4.82
C GLY A 250 -23.38 -13.91 -5.99
N GLY A 251 -24.16 -12.83 -6.07
CA GLY A 251 -23.94 -11.71 -6.99
C GLY A 251 -23.68 -12.13 -8.45
N ILE A 252 -22.66 -11.53 -9.08
CA ILE A 252 -22.29 -11.87 -10.46
C ILE A 252 -21.73 -13.30 -10.60
N CYS A 253 -21.06 -13.83 -9.57
CA CYS A 253 -20.57 -15.21 -9.52
C CYS A 253 -21.71 -16.24 -9.65
N ALA A 254 -22.88 -15.94 -9.09
CA ALA A 254 -24.05 -16.83 -9.15
C ALA A 254 -25.03 -16.52 -10.30
N SER A 255 -24.74 -15.52 -11.14
CA SER A 255 -25.68 -15.00 -12.15
C SER A 255 -26.05 -15.99 -13.26
N ASN A 256 -25.18 -16.95 -13.57
CA ASN A 256 -25.39 -17.96 -14.60
C ASN A 256 -24.50 -19.20 -14.36
N ALA A 257 -24.79 -20.30 -15.05
CA ALA A 257 -24.11 -21.59 -14.84
C ALA A 257 -22.59 -21.55 -15.15
N THR A 258 -22.13 -20.72 -16.09
CA THR A 258 -20.71 -20.55 -16.39
C THR A 258 -19.99 -19.86 -15.24
N ASN A 259 -20.56 -18.76 -14.73
CA ASN A 259 -19.99 -18.05 -13.60
C ASN A 259 -19.95 -18.93 -12.34
N VAL A 260 -20.99 -19.73 -12.08
CA VAL A 260 -21.02 -20.70 -10.95
C VAL A 260 -19.92 -21.75 -11.06
N ALA A 261 -19.61 -22.25 -12.27
CA ALA A 261 -18.53 -23.21 -12.47
C ALA A 261 -17.13 -22.59 -12.36
N ASN A 262 -17.01 -21.32 -12.76
CA ASN A 262 -15.76 -20.57 -12.73
C ASN A 262 -15.44 -19.97 -11.35
N SER A 263 -16.45 -19.69 -10.52
CA SER A 263 -16.26 -19.07 -9.21
C SER A 263 -15.56 -19.99 -8.22
N ARG A 264 -14.80 -19.42 -7.29
CA ARG A 264 -14.14 -20.10 -6.18
C ARG A 264 -14.64 -19.50 -4.85
N PRO A 265 -14.57 -20.23 -3.73
CA PRO A 265 -14.87 -19.65 -2.41
C PRO A 265 -13.94 -18.47 -2.12
N ASP A 266 -14.54 -17.31 -1.85
CA ASP A 266 -13.84 -16.12 -1.33
C ASP A 266 -13.63 -16.35 0.16
N ARG A 267 -12.38 -16.60 0.58
CA ARG A 267 -12.05 -17.11 1.92
C ARG A 267 -11.38 -16.02 2.72
N LEU A 268 -11.98 -15.65 3.85
CA LEU A 268 -11.34 -14.82 4.87
C LEU A 268 -11.52 -15.51 6.23
N PRO A 269 -10.57 -16.34 6.69
CA PRO A 269 -10.75 -17.19 7.86
C PRO A 269 -10.79 -16.42 9.19
N ASP A 270 -10.09 -15.28 9.26
CA ASP A 270 -10.00 -14.44 10.46
C ASP A 270 -10.97 -13.25 10.49
N GLU A 271 -11.73 -13.04 9.41
CA GLU A 271 -12.59 -11.86 9.22
C GLU A 271 -13.56 -11.66 10.39
N PRO A 272 -13.54 -10.48 11.07
CA PRO A 272 -14.49 -10.14 12.12
C PRO A 272 -15.94 -10.36 11.67
N GLY A 273 -16.75 -11.01 12.51
CA GLY A 273 -18.13 -11.39 12.18
C GLY A 273 -18.28 -12.58 11.21
N GLY A 274 -17.20 -13.06 10.60
CA GLY A 274 -17.15 -14.22 9.72
C GLY A 274 -17.53 -13.94 8.26
N TYR A 275 -16.97 -14.74 7.35
CA TYR A 275 -17.09 -14.54 5.91
C TYR A 275 -17.33 -15.85 5.12
N SER A 276 -18.13 -16.76 5.69
CA SER A 276 -18.44 -18.04 5.05
C SER A 276 -19.50 -17.90 3.94
N GLY A 277 -19.26 -18.53 2.79
CA GLY A 277 -20.27 -18.67 1.72
C GLY A 277 -20.22 -17.58 0.64
N TYR A 278 -19.28 -16.66 0.72
CA TYR A 278 -18.95 -15.73 -0.36
C TYR A 278 -18.20 -16.45 -1.49
N GLN A 279 -18.18 -15.86 -2.68
CA GLN A 279 -17.54 -16.41 -3.88
C GLN A 279 -16.78 -15.29 -4.58
N ALA A 280 -15.72 -15.65 -5.31
CA ALA A 280 -14.98 -14.74 -6.17
C ALA A 280 -14.76 -15.35 -7.55
N LEU A 281 -14.51 -14.48 -8.53
CA LEU A 281 -13.94 -14.81 -9.83
C LEU A 281 -12.52 -14.25 -9.86
N TYR A 282 -11.52 -15.11 -10.00
CA TYR A 282 -10.11 -14.72 -10.05
C TYR A 282 -9.58 -14.81 -11.48
N GLY A 283 -8.87 -13.77 -11.92
CA GLY A 283 -8.25 -13.68 -13.23
C GLY A 283 -9.19 -13.27 -14.37
N ALA A 284 -8.62 -12.59 -15.35
CA ALA A 284 -9.31 -12.20 -16.58
C ALA A 284 -9.98 -13.39 -17.30
N LYS A 285 -9.40 -14.59 -17.23
CA LYS A 285 -9.99 -15.83 -17.80
C LYS A 285 -11.41 -16.12 -17.30
N TYR A 286 -11.73 -15.70 -16.07
CA TYR A 286 -13.04 -15.91 -15.44
C TYR A 286 -13.85 -14.62 -15.25
N VAL A 287 -13.19 -13.47 -15.16
CA VAL A 287 -13.82 -12.14 -15.07
C VAL A 287 -14.30 -11.62 -16.43
N ASP A 288 -13.47 -11.63 -17.47
CA ASP A 288 -13.83 -11.13 -18.82
C ASP A 288 -15.14 -11.73 -19.37
N PRO A 289 -15.36 -13.07 -19.36
CA PRO A 289 -16.63 -13.64 -19.85
C PRO A 289 -17.82 -13.31 -18.94
N ALA A 290 -17.60 -12.98 -17.66
CA ALA A 290 -18.66 -12.59 -16.74
C ALA A 290 -19.12 -11.14 -16.97
N ILE A 291 -18.19 -10.22 -17.26
CA ILE A 291 -18.50 -8.81 -17.51
C ILE A 291 -18.77 -8.48 -18.99
N ARG A 292 -18.41 -9.39 -19.92
CA ARG A 292 -18.75 -9.30 -21.36
C ARG A 292 -19.54 -10.52 -21.85
N PRO A 293 -20.74 -10.78 -21.31
CA PRO A 293 -21.54 -11.93 -21.72
C PRO A 293 -21.89 -11.88 -23.22
N GLY A 294 -21.72 -13.01 -23.91
CA GLY A 294 -22.03 -13.15 -25.34
C GLY A 294 -20.93 -12.70 -26.29
N VAL A 295 -19.82 -12.11 -25.81
CA VAL A 295 -18.63 -11.87 -26.64
C VAL A 295 -17.93 -13.21 -26.90
N PRO A 296 -17.65 -13.59 -28.16
CA PRO A 296 -16.94 -14.83 -28.47
C PRO A 296 -15.53 -14.84 -27.89
N ALA A 297 -15.12 -15.98 -27.33
CA ALA A 297 -13.72 -16.21 -26.99
C ALA A 297 -12.85 -16.19 -28.26
N GLN A 298 -11.67 -15.60 -28.15
CA GLN A 298 -10.66 -15.57 -29.21
C GLN A 298 -9.99 -16.95 -29.39
N PRO A 299 -9.16 -17.15 -30.43
CA PRO A 299 -8.44 -18.43 -30.64
C PRO A 299 -7.56 -18.88 -29.46
N ASN A 300 -7.25 -17.98 -28.53
CA ASN A 300 -6.53 -18.22 -27.28
C ASN A 300 -7.43 -18.76 -26.12
N ASN A 301 -8.73 -18.96 -26.40
CA ASN A 301 -9.83 -19.37 -25.53
C ASN A 301 -10.21 -18.39 -24.40
N ASN A 302 -9.82 -17.12 -24.51
CA ASN A 302 -10.22 -16.05 -23.58
C ASN A 302 -11.19 -15.08 -24.27
N VAL A 303 -12.16 -14.55 -23.51
CA VAL A 303 -12.83 -13.29 -23.88
C VAL A 303 -11.84 -12.16 -23.63
N CYS A 304 -11.98 -11.03 -24.34
CA CYS A 304 -11.16 -9.84 -24.12
C CYS A 304 -12.04 -8.74 -23.56
N VAL A 305 -11.58 -8.01 -22.56
CA VAL A 305 -12.06 -6.66 -22.25
C VAL A 305 -11.59 -5.67 -23.32
N ASN A 306 -12.38 -4.61 -23.58
CA ASN A 306 -11.93 -3.49 -24.42
C ASN A 306 -11.27 -2.40 -23.56
N ASP A 307 -10.16 -1.83 -24.02
CA ASP A 307 -9.58 -0.60 -23.47
C ASP A 307 -10.49 0.62 -23.74
N THR A 308 -10.13 1.80 -23.22
CA THR A 308 -10.91 3.03 -23.42
C THR A 308 -10.98 3.50 -24.89
N SER A 309 -10.03 3.08 -25.74
CA SER A 309 -10.07 3.32 -27.19
C SER A 309 -10.96 2.34 -27.96
N GLY A 310 -11.44 1.29 -27.28
CA GLY A 310 -12.26 0.22 -27.86
C GLY A 310 -11.45 -0.95 -28.44
N ALA A 311 -10.12 -0.94 -28.32
CA ALA A 311 -9.27 -2.04 -28.72
C ALA A 311 -9.26 -3.17 -27.66
N PRO A 312 -9.02 -4.45 -28.01
CA PRO A 312 -8.89 -5.50 -27.01
C PRO A 312 -7.69 -5.28 -26.08
N VAL A 313 -7.87 -5.45 -24.77
CA VAL A 313 -6.75 -5.55 -23.82
C VAL A 313 -6.10 -6.93 -23.98
N THR A 314 -4.79 -6.94 -24.18
CA THR A 314 -3.99 -8.16 -24.34
C THR A 314 -2.64 -8.03 -23.66
N ASP A 315 -2.02 -9.16 -23.33
CA ASP A 315 -0.59 -9.24 -23.08
C ASP A 315 0.23 -8.85 -24.35
N PRO A 316 1.56 -8.68 -24.24
CA PRO A 316 2.45 -8.37 -25.36
C PRO A 316 2.55 -9.49 -26.44
N PHE A 317 1.92 -10.64 -26.25
CA PHE A 317 1.80 -11.72 -27.24
C PHE A 317 0.42 -11.77 -27.92
N GLY A 318 -0.48 -10.84 -27.60
CA GLY A 318 -1.85 -10.81 -28.13
C GLY A 318 -2.81 -11.80 -27.46
N ARG A 319 -2.48 -12.33 -26.27
CA ARG A 319 -3.42 -13.10 -25.46
C ARG A 319 -4.32 -12.13 -24.69
N CYS A 320 -5.63 -12.27 -24.86
CA CYS A 320 -6.60 -11.43 -24.15
C CYS A 320 -6.60 -11.76 -22.66
N GLY A 321 -6.61 -10.71 -21.83
CA GLY A 321 -6.66 -10.81 -20.37
C GLY A 321 -5.82 -9.74 -19.70
N PHE A 322 -5.28 -10.05 -18.52
CA PHE A 322 -4.43 -9.13 -17.77
C PHE A 322 -3.11 -8.85 -18.52
N PRO A 323 -2.76 -7.58 -18.82
CA PRO A 323 -1.59 -7.29 -19.64
C PRO A 323 -0.26 -7.37 -18.86
N GLY A 324 -0.32 -7.39 -17.52
CA GLY A 324 0.83 -7.24 -16.62
C GLY A 324 0.73 -5.93 -15.83
N PHE A 325 1.33 -5.86 -14.63
CA PHE A 325 1.24 -4.69 -13.74
C PHE A 325 1.82 -3.42 -14.38
N ASP A 326 3.02 -3.50 -14.95
CA ASP A 326 3.63 -2.40 -15.71
C ASP A 326 2.80 -1.99 -16.95
N TRP A 327 1.96 -2.89 -17.49
CA TRP A 327 1.01 -2.59 -18.57
C TRP A 327 -0.41 -2.26 -18.07
N ALA A 328 -0.60 -1.93 -16.79
CA ALA A 328 -1.80 -1.34 -16.21
C ALA A 328 -1.99 0.14 -16.62
N LEU A 329 -1.60 0.48 -17.84
CA LEU A 329 -1.74 1.80 -18.46
C LEU A 329 -3.19 2.27 -18.34
N ALA A 330 -3.41 3.57 -18.13
CA ALA A 330 -4.74 4.13 -17.84
C ALA A 330 -5.85 3.62 -18.80
N LYS A 331 -5.57 3.51 -20.10
CA LYS A 331 -6.52 2.98 -21.09
C LYS A 331 -7.00 1.55 -20.82
N ASN A 332 -6.11 0.68 -20.33
CA ASN A 332 -6.39 -0.73 -20.04
C ASN A 332 -7.20 -0.83 -18.75
N THR A 333 -6.68 -0.23 -17.67
CA THR A 333 -7.30 -0.20 -16.34
C THR A 333 -8.70 0.42 -16.37
N LEU A 334 -8.83 1.63 -16.93
CA LEU A 334 -10.12 2.32 -17.03
C LEU A 334 -11.11 1.58 -17.96
N GLY A 335 -10.61 0.82 -18.94
CA GLY A 335 -11.40 -0.09 -19.76
C GLY A 335 -12.03 -1.22 -18.94
N TYR A 336 -11.25 -1.88 -18.08
CA TYR A 336 -11.73 -2.88 -17.12
C TYR A 336 -12.73 -2.29 -16.13
N VAL A 337 -12.38 -1.16 -15.48
CA VAL A 337 -13.25 -0.46 -14.52
C VAL A 337 -14.61 -0.13 -15.13
N ALA A 338 -14.64 0.45 -16.33
CA ALA A 338 -15.90 0.78 -17.01
C ALA A 338 -16.75 -0.48 -17.27
N GLN A 339 -16.16 -1.58 -17.73
CA GLN A 339 -16.90 -2.82 -18.04
C GLN A 339 -17.36 -3.58 -16.79
N MET A 340 -16.61 -3.53 -15.70
CA MET A 340 -17.06 -4.02 -14.39
C MET A 340 -18.29 -3.23 -13.91
N GLN A 341 -18.20 -1.90 -13.93
CA GLN A 341 -19.29 -1.00 -13.52
C GLN A 341 -20.56 -1.20 -14.39
N GLU A 342 -20.40 -1.29 -15.71
CA GLU A 342 -21.47 -1.62 -16.68
C GLU A 342 -22.11 -2.99 -16.42
N ALA A 343 -21.34 -3.99 -15.99
CA ALA A 343 -21.79 -5.36 -15.72
C ALA A 343 -22.42 -5.57 -14.33
N GLY A 344 -22.62 -4.51 -13.54
CA GLY A 344 -23.20 -4.62 -12.20
C GLY A 344 -22.19 -4.96 -11.10
N VAL A 345 -20.93 -4.51 -11.26
CA VAL A 345 -19.92 -4.44 -10.21
C VAL A 345 -19.78 -2.98 -9.77
N PRO A 346 -20.65 -2.48 -8.86
CA PRO A 346 -20.76 -1.05 -8.56
C PRO A 346 -19.58 -0.49 -7.76
N VAL A 347 -18.72 -1.35 -7.19
CA VAL A 347 -17.51 -0.94 -6.46
C VAL A 347 -16.31 -1.50 -7.22
N THR A 348 -15.41 -0.63 -7.67
CA THR A 348 -14.20 -1.02 -8.41
C THR A 348 -13.00 -0.26 -7.87
N TYR A 349 -11.99 -0.98 -7.42
CA TYR A 349 -10.69 -0.44 -7.03
C TYR A 349 -9.69 -0.80 -8.12
N ALA A 350 -8.88 0.16 -8.54
CA ALA A 350 -8.00 -0.03 -9.68
C ALA A 350 -6.69 0.75 -9.56
N TYR A 351 -5.59 0.15 -10.03
CA TYR A 351 -4.27 0.76 -10.11
C TYR A 351 -3.92 1.11 -11.55
N ILE A 352 -3.24 2.24 -11.73
CA ILE A 352 -2.69 2.72 -12.99
C ILE A 352 -1.17 2.80 -12.82
N SER A 353 -0.41 2.19 -13.74
CA SER A 353 1.05 2.28 -13.75
C SER A 353 1.51 3.75 -13.73
N ASP A 354 2.76 3.97 -13.34
CA ASP A 354 3.44 5.24 -13.55
C ASP A 354 3.36 5.70 -15.03
N ALA A 355 3.82 6.91 -15.31
CA ALA A 355 3.92 7.42 -16.68
C ALA A 355 5.35 7.76 -17.11
N HIS A 356 6.34 7.60 -16.22
CA HIS A 356 7.72 8.01 -16.43
C HIS A 356 8.60 6.89 -16.98
N ASP A 357 8.20 5.64 -16.85
CA ASP A 357 8.80 4.49 -17.52
C ASP A 357 8.25 4.30 -18.94
N ASN A 358 9.05 3.68 -19.81
CA ASN A 358 8.64 3.43 -21.19
C ASN A 358 7.80 2.15 -21.37
N HIS A 359 7.66 1.33 -20.32
CA HIS A 359 6.93 0.05 -20.25
C HIS A 359 7.29 -0.99 -21.35
N THR A 360 8.33 -0.78 -22.17
CA THR A 360 8.55 -1.58 -23.39
C THR A 360 9.13 -2.98 -23.17
N SER A 361 9.51 -3.33 -21.93
CA SER A 361 10.35 -4.51 -21.67
C SER A 361 10.08 -5.23 -20.33
N SER A 362 8.97 -4.92 -19.67
CA SER A 362 8.55 -5.54 -18.40
C SER A 362 8.01 -6.95 -18.58
N PHE A 363 7.85 -7.70 -17.50
CA PHE A 363 7.14 -8.99 -17.57
C PHE A 363 5.63 -8.76 -17.75
N PRO A 364 4.96 -9.38 -18.75
CA PRO A 364 5.38 -10.58 -19.48
C PRO A 364 6.04 -10.39 -20.86
N ALA A 365 6.37 -9.16 -21.28
CA ALA A 365 6.97 -8.88 -22.59
C ALA A 365 8.29 -9.65 -22.86
N PRO A 366 8.64 -9.87 -24.15
CA PRO A 366 9.97 -10.34 -24.54
C PRO A 366 11.06 -9.37 -24.09
N SER A 367 12.26 -9.89 -23.79
CA SER A 367 13.43 -9.06 -23.49
C SER A 367 13.80 -8.16 -24.68
N ASN A 368 13.66 -6.86 -24.51
CA ASN A 368 14.12 -5.84 -25.46
C ASN A 368 15.56 -5.43 -25.08
N PRO A 369 16.53 -5.44 -26.02
CA PRO A 369 17.93 -5.12 -25.73
C PRO A 369 18.18 -3.65 -25.34
N ASN A 370 17.18 -2.77 -25.46
CA ASN A 370 17.24 -1.39 -24.95
C ASN A 370 16.73 -1.25 -23.50
N PHE A 371 16.17 -2.33 -22.90
CA PHE A 371 15.60 -2.40 -21.54
C PHE A 371 14.39 -1.43 -21.32
N PRO A 372 13.58 -1.52 -20.24
CA PRO A 372 12.86 -0.34 -19.80
C PRO A 372 13.92 0.69 -19.40
N ARG A 373 13.65 1.95 -19.71
CA ARG A 373 14.40 3.05 -19.14
C ARG A 373 13.41 4.06 -18.61
N ALA A 374 13.71 4.58 -17.44
CA ALA A 374 13.11 5.80 -16.95
C ALA A 374 13.27 6.93 -17.98
N SER A 375 12.31 7.84 -17.96
CA SER A 375 12.31 9.07 -18.75
C SER A 375 12.40 10.27 -17.82
N GLY A 376 13.11 11.31 -18.23
CA GLY A 376 13.24 12.51 -17.42
C GLY A 376 12.02 13.43 -17.54
N PRO A 377 11.75 14.32 -16.56
CA PRO A 377 10.65 15.27 -16.62
C PRO A 377 10.59 16.02 -17.95
N GLY A 378 9.48 15.86 -18.68
CA GLY A 378 9.28 16.53 -19.97
C GLY A 378 10.04 15.93 -21.16
N GLU A 379 10.59 14.70 -21.02
CA GLU A 379 11.05 13.91 -22.16
C GLU A 379 9.89 13.53 -23.09
N ALA A 380 10.20 13.30 -24.37
CA ALA A 380 9.17 13.22 -25.42
C ALA A 380 8.22 12.01 -25.27
N ASP A 381 8.71 10.88 -24.75
CA ASP A 381 7.93 9.68 -24.46
C ASP A 381 7.10 9.83 -23.17
N TYR A 382 7.67 10.36 -22.08
CA TYR A 382 6.91 10.68 -20.87
C TYR A 382 5.71 11.60 -21.19
N LYS A 383 5.94 12.68 -21.95
CA LYS A 383 4.87 13.60 -22.40
C LYS A 383 3.81 12.89 -23.25
N ALA A 384 4.20 11.92 -24.08
CA ALA A 384 3.28 11.14 -24.90
C ALA A 384 2.46 10.16 -24.06
N GLN A 385 3.06 9.55 -23.04
CA GLN A 385 2.40 8.65 -22.10
C GLN A 385 1.33 9.40 -21.28
N LEU A 386 1.67 10.56 -20.71
CA LEU A 386 0.72 11.42 -20.00
C LEU A 386 -0.42 11.91 -20.91
N THR A 387 -0.13 12.23 -22.18
CA THR A 387 -1.16 12.56 -23.17
C THR A 387 -2.10 11.37 -23.42
N ALA A 388 -1.56 10.15 -23.52
CA ALA A 388 -2.36 8.94 -23.70
C ALA A 388 -3.20 8.59 -22.45
N TYR A 389 -2.72 8.91 -21.25
CA TYR A 389 -3.51 8.80 -20.02
C TYR A 389 -4.65 9.83 -19.99
N ASP A 390 -4.38 11.07 -20.39
CA ASP A 390 -5.40 12.13 -20.51
C ASP A 390 -6.54 11.76 -21.47
N ASP A 391 -6.18 11.29 -22.68
CA ASP A 391 -7.13 10.77 -23.67
C ASP A 391 -7.95 9.59 -23.11
N ALA A 392 -7.32 8.72 -22.31
CA ALA A 392 -8.02 7.61 -21.67
C ALA A 392 -9.04 8.09 -20.61
N PHE A 393 -8.72 9.12 -19.82
CA PHE A 393 -9.68 9.74 -18.89
C PHE A 393 -10.84 10.43 -19.61
N ALA A 394 -10.58 11.13 -20.71
CA ALA A 394 -11.62 11.74 -21.53
C ALA A 394 -12.63 10.68 -22.03
N ALA A 395 -12.14 9.61 -22.64
CA ALA A 395 -12.96 8.50 -23.12
C ALA A 395 -13.67 7.74 -21.99
N PHE A 396 -13.02 7.56 -20.83
CA PHE A 396 -13.60 6.92 -19.65
C PHE A 396 -14.80 7.70 -19.10
N PHE A 397 -14.67 9.01 -18.88
CA PHE A 397 -15.77 9.82 -18.36
C PHE A 397 -16.95 9.91 -19.34
N GLU A 398 -16.69 9.97 -20.65
CA GLU A 398 -17.75 9.88 -21.67
C GLU A 398 -18.47 8.53 -21.62
N ARG A 399 -17.71 7.43 -21.55
CA ARG A 399 -18.25 6.06 -21.49
C ARG A 399 -19.13 5.81 -20.27
N LEU A 400 -18.69 6.23 -19.08
CA LEU A 400 -19.48 6.14 -17.86
C LEU A 400 -20.77 6.95 -17.95
N ALA A 401 -20.70 8.19 -18.44
CA ALA A 401 -21.86 9.06 -18.59
C ALA A 401 -22.91 8.48 -19.55
N ASN A 402 -22.48 7.83 -20.64
CA ASN A 402 -23.36 7.13 -21.58
C ASN A 402 -24.10 5.93 -20.95
N HIS A 403 -23.56 5.33 -19.87
CA HIS A 403 -24.23 4.31 -19.06
C HIS A 403 -24.97 4.87 -17.82
N GLY A 404 -25.06 6.20 -17.68
CA GLY A 404 -25.72 6.85 -16.55
C GLY A 404 -24.91 6.84 -15.25
N ILE A 405 -23.63 6.47 -15.32
CA ILE A 405 -22.68 6.50 -14.21
C ILE A 405 -21.99 7.87 -14.23
N THR A 406 -22.27 8.72 -13.25
CA THR A 406 -21.87 10.13 -13.25
C THR A 406 -21.44 10.59 -11.87
N LYS A 407 -20.77 11.75 -11.79
CA LYS A 407 -20.46 12.45 -10.52
C LYS A 407 -21.67 12.72 -9.60
N ASP A 408 -22.90 12.62 -10.11
CA ASP A 408 -24.12 12.85 -9.32
C ASP A 408 -24.68 11.55 -8.69
N ASN A 409 -24.13 10.38 -9.03
CA ASN A 409 -24.44 9.08 -8.40
C ASN A 409 -23.21 8.21 -8.08
N THR A 410 -22.00 8.67 -8.37
CA THR A 410 -20.75 7.92 -8.22
C THR A 410 -19.79 8.67 -7.32
N LEU A 411 -19.21 7.97 -6.34
CA LEU A 411 -18.07 8.45 -5.58
C LEU A 411 -16.78 8.04 -6.30
N PHE A 412 -16.08 9.01 -6.85
CA PHE A 412 -14.72 8.88 -7.35
C PHE A 412 -13.74 9.26 -6.25
N VAL A 413 -12.80 8.37 -5.98
CA VAL A 413 -11.62 8.59 -5.14
C VAL A 413 -10.42 8.36 -6.04
N VAL A 414 -9.52 9.33 -6.15
CA VAL A 414 -8.33 9.27 -7.01
C VAL A 414 -7.14 9.77 -6.21
N THR A 415 -6.05 9.02 -6.15
CA THR A 415 -4.83 9.33 -5.39
C THR A 415 -3.62 8.71 -6.09
N ALA A 416 -2.40 9.01 -5.63
CA ALA A 416 -1.28 8.09 -5.81
C ALA A 416 -0.96 7.37 -4.48
N ASP A 417 -0.15 6.31 -4.57
CA ASP A 417 0.34 5.48 -3.46
C ASP A 417 1.63 6.01 -2.82
N GLU A 418 2.37 6.84 -3.53
CA GLU A 418 3.45 7.70 -3.02
C GLU A 418 3.78 8.79 -4.05
N GLY A 419 4.83 9.57 -3.79
CA GLY A 419 5.56 10.31 -4.81
C GLY A 419 7.01 9.83 -4.87
N ASP A 420 7.76 10.38 -5.82
CA ASP A 420 9.14 10.02 -6.13
C ASP A 420 10.05 11.24 -6.17
N HIS A 421 11.34 10.99 -5.93
CA HIS A 421 12.43 11.90 -6.24
C HIS A 421 13.05 11.56 -7.59
N TYR A 422 13.13 12.56 -8.48
CA TYR A 422 13.82 12.43 -9.76
C TYR A 422 15.36 12.52 -9.61
N ALA A 423 16.04 11.40 -9.79
CA ALA A 423 17.51 11.30 -9.83
C ALA A 423 18.05 11.58 -11.25
N GLY A 424 18.47 12.83 -11.51
CA GLY A 424 19.02 13.18 -12.82
C GLY A 424 19.42 14.63 -13.04
N GLY A 425 20.13 14.88 -14.15
CA GLY A 425 20.46 16.23 -14.62
C GLY A 425 19.23 16.97 -15.18
N ALA A 426 19.33 18.27 -15.44
CA ALA A 426 18.19 19.11 -15.80
C ALA A 426 17.61 18.94 -17.23
N GLY A 427 18.11 17.99 -18.02
CA GLY A 427 17.74 17.79 -19.43
C GLY A 427 18.28 18.87 -20.39
N ILE A 428 18.18 18.62 -21.71
CA ILE A 428 18.54 19.59 -22.76
C ILE A 428 17.32 19.90 -23.62
N ALA A 429 16.90 21.17 -23.65
CA ALA A 429 15.72 21.61 -24.42
C ALA A 429 15.83 21.30 -25.92
N GLN A 430 14.77 20.71 -26.47
CA GLN A 430 14.64 20.34 -27.88
C GLN A 430 13.74 21.33 -28.66
N PRO A 431 13.83 21.36 -30.01
CA PRO A 431 13.03 22.28 -30.84
C PRO A 431 11.50 22.10 -30.75
N ASP A 432 11.03 20.95 -30.27
CA ASP A 432 9.61 20.62 -30.06
C ASP A 432 9.10 20.95 -28.63
N GLY A 433 9.97 21.50 -27.77
CA GLY A 433 9.64 21.79 -26.37
C GLY A 433 9.62 20.54 -25.46
N SER A 434 10.23 19.43 -25.87
CA SER A 434 10.65 18.36 -24.96
C SER A 434 12.05 18.65 -24.36
N LEU A 435 12.45 17.88 -23.35
CA LEU A 435 13.82 17.79 -22.86
C LEU A 435 14.46 16.48 -23.30
N ALA A 436 15.76 16.49 -23.60
CA ALA A 436 16.52 15.28 -23.96
C ALA A 436 17.55 14.93 -22.87
N TYR A 437 17.58 13.64 -22.53
CA TYR A 437 18.42 13.07 -21.48
C TYR A 437 19.46 12.10 -22.07
N ALA A 438 20.52 11.85 -21.32
CA ALA A 438 21.54 10.87 -21.68
C ALA A 438 21.28 9.57 -20.92
N HIS A 439 20.90 8.54 -21.68
CA HIS A 439 20.52 7.21 -21.21
C HIS A 439 21.68 6.23 -21.36
N ALA A 440 22.66 6.32 -20.46
CA ALA A 440 23.88 5.51 -20.52
C ALA A 440 24.42 5.15 -19.14
N ASN A 441 24.86 3.89 -18.96
CA ASN A 441 25.57 3.50 -17.74
C ASN A 441 26.94 4.18 -17.69
N CYS A 442 27.25 4.88 -16.60
CA CYS A 442 28.44 5.73 -16.53
C CYS A 442 28.97 5.90 -15.09
N SER A 443 30.17 6.48 -14.96
CA SER A 443 30.78 6.80 -13.68
C SER A 443 31.54 8.11 -13.76
N TRP A 444 31.50 8.86 -12.65
CA TRP A 444 32.21 10.12 -12.48
C TRP A 444 33.66 9.95 -12.02
N THR A 445 34.07 8.73 -11.65
CA THR A 445 35.45 8.41 -11.24
C THR A 445 36.33 7.90 -12.39
N THR A 446 35.77 7.71 -13.58
CA THR A 446 36.46 7.20 -14.78
C THR A 446 36.22 8.11 -15.99
N THR A 447 37.20 8.25 -16.88
CA THR A 447 37.04 9.01 -18.12
C THR A 447 36.42 8.14 -19.23
N PRO A 448 35.38 8.61 -19.95
CA PRO A 448 34.68 9.88 -19.80
C PRO A 448 33.70 9.89 -18.62
N ALA A 449 33.62 11.03 -17.93
CA ALA A 449 32.58 11.26 -16.93
C ALA A 449 31.19 11.31 -17.58
N CYS A 450 30.14 11.15 -16.78
CA CYS A 450 28.77 11.20 -17.29
C CYS A 450 28.42 12.58 -17.90
N PRO A 451 27.52 12.63 -18.89
CA PRO A 451 26.97 13.88 -19.41
C PRO A 451 26.25 14.69 -18.33
N SER A 452 26.20 16.02 -18.50
CA SER A 452 25.45 16.91 -17.59
C SER A 452 23.92 16.76 -17.65
N ASN A 453 23.41 16.03 -18.64
CA ASN A 453 22.01 15.65 -18.79
C ASN A 453 21.79 14.14 -18.58
N GLN A 454 22.72 13.47 -17.90
CA GLN A 454 22.58 12.08 -17.49
C GLN A 454 21.41 11.91 -16.52
N ILE A 455 20.64 10.85 -16.72
CA ILE A 455 19.55 10.39 -15.85
C ILE A 455 19.95 9.09 -15.15
N GLY A 456 19.41 8.85 -13.96
CA GLY A 456 19.47 7.54 -13.29
C GLY A 456 19.89 7.58 -11.82
N GLU A 457 19.38 6.64 -11.05
CA GLU A 457 19.72 6.47 -9.63
C GLU A 457 21.21 6.16 -9.38
N VAL A 458 21.73 6.67 -8.26
CA VAL A 458 23.13 6.55 -7.83
C VAL A 458 23.30 5.25 -7.05
N ASN A 459 23.55 4.17 -7.79
CA ASN A 459 23.69 2.83 -7.24
C ASN A 459 24.94 2.68 -6.35
N LEU A 460 24.74 2.38 -5.07
CA LEU A 460 25.78 2.28 -4.05
C LEU A 460 25.88 0.85 -3.46
N ASN A 461 27.03 0.20 -3.62
CA ASN A 461 27.36 -1.00 -2.85
C ASN A 461 27.87 -0.62 -1.47
N ILE A 462 27.02 -0.73 -0.43
CA ILE A 462 27.38 -0.34 0.93
C ILE A 462 28.37 -1.30 1.59
N THR A 463 28.30 -2.60 1.30
CA THR A 463 29.22 -3.61 1.85
C THR A 463 30.68 -3.29 1.49
N ALA A 464 30.92 -2.72 0.31
CA ALA A 464 32.25 -2.27 -0.12
C ALA A 464 32.70 -0.91 0.46
N LYS A 465 31.85 -0.21 1.22
CA LYS A 465 32.16 1.02 1.96
C LYS A 465 32.36 0.79 3.47
N LEU A 466 31.79 -0.29 4.01
CA LEU A 466 31.86 -0.61 5.44
C LEU A 466 33.25 -1.13 5.87
N PRO A 467 33.66 -0.94 7.13
CA PRO A 467 34.93 -1.45 7.64
C PRO A 467 35.04 -2.98 7.61
N PRO A 468 36.26 -3.55 7.42
CA PRO A 468 36.46 -4.99 7.53
C PRO A 468 36.03 -5.54 8.89
N GLY A 469 35.28 -6.64 8.88
CA GLY A 469 34.77 -7.29 10.09
C GLY A 469 33.38 -6.83 10.56
N SER A 470 32.68 -5.97 9.79
CA SER A 470 31.24 -5.75 9.96
C SER A 470 30.46 -7.09 9.96
N PRO A 471 29.39 -7.22 10.77
CA PRO A 471 28.59 -8.44 10.79
C PRO A 471 27.86 -8.64 9.46
N ALA A 472 27.48 -9.88 9.16
CA ALA A 472 26.69 -10.18 7.98
C ALA A 472 25.22 -9.75 8.18
N PHE A 473 24.61 -9.19 7.13
CA PHE A 473 23.22 -8.72 7.12
C PHE A 473 22.54 -9.05 5.80
N SER A 474 21.21 -9.02 5.81
CA SER A 474 20.37 -8.84 4.62
C SER A 474 19.84 -7.41 4.58
N LEU A 475 19.50 -6.93 3.39
CA LEU A 475 19.19 -5.52 3.13
C LEU A 475 17.96 -5.43 2.23
N HIS A 476 16.95 -4.65 2.62
CA HIS A 476 15.99 -4.11 1.65
C HIS A 476 16.73 -3.07 0.81
N ARG A 477 16.81 -3.28 -0.51
CA ARG A 477 17.62 -2.43 -1.39
C ARG A 477 16.81 -1.20 -1.75
N ASP A 478 17.28 -0.04 -1.34
CA ASP A 478 16.45 1.15 -1.33
C ASP A 478 17.25 2.44 -1.15
N SER A 479 16.58 3.58 -1.30
CA SER A 479 17.01 4.87 -0.75
C SER A 479 16.83 4.94 0.78
N ALA A 480 15.83 4.23 1.33
CA ALA A 480 15.64 3.99 2.77
C ALA A 480 15.96 2.52 3.18
N PRO A 481 17.21 2.03 3.08
CA PRO A 481 17.50 0.59 3.03
C PRO A 481 17.47 -0.09 4.41
N SER A 482 16.38 -0.75 4.78
CA SER A 482 16.27 -1.49 6.06
C SER A 482 17.24 -2.68 6.17
N PHE A 483 17.91 -2.81 7.32
CA PHE A 483 18.92 -3.84 7.60
C PHE A 483 18.38 -4.93 8.53
N TRP A 484 18.59 -6.22 8.19
CA TRP A 484 18.40 -7.35 9.11
C TRP A 484 19.75 -8.02 9.39
N VAL A 485 20.28 -7.85 10.60
CA VAL A 485 21.61 -8.37 10.98
C VAL A 485 21.53 -9.81 11.46
N ASN A 486 22.39 -10.68 10.91
CA ASN A 486 22.42 -12.11 11.25
C ASN A 486 22.60 -12.33 12.75
N GLY A 487 21.79 -13.21 13.32
CA GLY A 487 21.75 -13.49 14.75
C GLY A 487 20.76 -12.64 15.52
N GLN A 488 20.00 -11.73 14.86
CA GLN A 488 19.01 -10.83 15.47
C GLN A 488 19.53 -10.27 16.81
N PRO A 489 20.62 -9.47 16.78
CA PRO A 489 21.22 -8.89 17.97
C PRO A 489 20.27 -7.90 18.63
N ASP A 490 20.32 -7.81 19.97
CA ASP A 490 19.59 -6.78 20.71
C ASP A 490 20.10 -5.38 20.30
N ARG A 491 19.23 -4.36 20.30
CA ARG A 491 19.60 -2.98 19.91
C ARG A 491 20.80 -2.40 20.69
N THR A 492 21.06 -2.89 21.90
CA THR A 492 22.21 -2.49 22.74
C THR A 492 23.49 -3.30 22.48
N ASP A 493 23.51 -4.22 21.52
CA ASP A 493 24.70 -5.02 21.20
C ASP A 493 25.82 -4.13 20.64
N PRO A 494 27.05 -4.20 21.17
CA PRO A 494 28.12 -3.29 20.78
C PRO A 494 28.61 -3.47 19.34
N VAL A 495 28.37 -4.61 18.69
CA VAL A 495 28.69 -4.85 17.28
C VAL A 495 27.63 -4.23 16.39
N LEU A 496 26.34 -4.39 16.71
CA LEU A 496 25.24 -3.70 16.04
C LEU A 496 25.39 -2.18 16.14
N ARG A 497 25.55 -1.67 17.38
CA ARG A 497 25.79 -0.24 17.65
C ARG A 497 27.01 0.31 16.91
N LYS A 498 28.02 -0.52 16.62
CA LYS A 498 29.15 -0.11 15.77
C LYS A 498 28.75 -0.05 14.29
N LEU A 499 28.05 -1.06 13.78
CA LEU A 499 27.59 -1.11 12.38
C LEU A 499 26.74 0.13 12.03
N GLU A 500 25.77 0.49 12.87
CA GLU A 500 24.90 1.66 12.63
C GLU A 500 25.71 2.96 12.48
N ARG A 501 26.72 3.16 13.32
CA ARG A 501 27.64 4.31 13.24
C ARG A 501 28.59 4.23 12.04
N ASP A 502 29.01 3.03 11.64
CA ASP A 502 29.79 2.82 10.42
C ASP A 502 28.95 3.15 9.17
N VAL A 503 27.66 2.77 9.15
CA VAL A 503 26.68 3.06 8.10
C VAL A 503 26.41 4.57 8.02
N LEU A 504 26.06 5.23 9.12
CA LEU A 504 25.92 6.70 9.19
C LEU A 504 27.22 7.46 8.85
N GLY A 505 28.37 6.79 8.91
CA GLY A 505 29.67 7.33 8.53
C GLY A 505 30.05 7.12 7.05
N VAL A 506 29.20 6.46 6.25
CA VAL A 506 29.48 6.21 4.82
C VAL A 506 29.42 7.52 4.03
N ASN A 507 30.55 7.84 3.38
CA ASN A 507 30.63 8.89 2.38
C ASN A 507 30.75 8.31 0.96
N ALA A 508 30.01 8.87 0.02
CA ALA A 508 30.08 8.55 -1.41
C ALA A 508 29.95 9.81 -2.27
N ILE A 509 30.26 9.69 -3.56
CA ILE A 509 30.09 10.77 -4.54
C ILE A 509 28.66 10.70 -5.03
N ASP A 510 27.90 11.76 -4.75
CA ASP A 510 26.63 12.02 -5.42
C ASP A 510 26.92 12.95 -6.61
N PRO A 511 26.81 12.47 -7.85
CA PRO A 511 27.16 13.27 -9.01
C PRO A 511 26.21 14.41 -9.34
N TYR A 512 24.95 14.35 -8.90
CA TYR A 512 23.97 15.41 -9.14
C TYR A 512 24.20 16.58 -8.19
N LEU A 513 24.82 16.32 -7.03
CA LEU A 513 25.13 17.31 -6.01
C LEU A 513 26.61 17.77 -6.00
N SER A 514 27.59 16.86 -6.09
CA SER A 514 29.01 17.15 -5.85
C SER A 514 29.98 16.07 -6.36
N SER A 515 31.05 16.50 -7.05
CA SER A 515 32.16 15.61 -7.42
C SER A 515 33.06 15.16 -6.25
N SER A 516 32.80 15.62 -5.03
CA SER A 516 33.53 15.25 -3.81
C SER A 516 32.66 14.40 -2.88
N PRO A 517 33.21 13.32 -2.27
CA PRO A 517 32.44 12.46 -1.37
C PRO A 517 31.81 13.22 -0.20
N ALA A 518 30.52 13.00 0.03
CA ALA A 518 29.72 13.55 1.12
C ALA A 518 28.97 12.42 1.85
N PRO A 519 28.39 12.66 3.04
CA PRO A 519 27.58 11.66 3.74
C PRO A 519 26.41 11.18 2.88
N VAL A 520 26.19 9.86 2.85
CA VAL A 520 25.08 9.25 2.10
C VAL A 520 23.76 9.35 2.87
N PHE A 521 23.80 9.20 4.20
CA PHE A 521 22.60 9.13 5.02
C PHE A 521 22.34 10.42 5.80
N LEU A 522 21.09 10.87 5.74
CA LEU A 522 20.57 12.06 6.41
C LEU A 522 20.04 11.73 7.80
N ALA A 523 19.36 10.60 7.95
CA ALA A 523 18.75 10.15 9.20
C ALA A 523 18.88 8.63 9.38
N MET A 524 18.59 8.14 10.59
CA MET A 524 18.47 6.71 10.90
C MET A 524 17.61 6.50 12.15
N VAL A 525 16.82 5.44 12.14
CA VAL A 525 16.13 4.87 13.31
C VAL A 525 16.65 3.46 13.58
N ASP A 526 16.71 3.08 14.86
CA ASP A 526 16.69 1.67 15.26
C ASP A 526 15.27 1.23 15.64
N THR A 527 15.10 -0.02 16.08
CA THR A 527 13.83 -0.59 16.56
C THR A 527 12.96 0.29 17.47
N VAL A 528 13.51 1.24 18.24
CA VAL A 528 12.73 2.16 19.08
C VAL A 528 12.18 3.33 18.28
N GLY A 529 12.97 3.89 17.36
CA GLY A 529 12.53 4.90 16.41
C GLY A 529 11.57 4.33 15.36
N GLU A 530 11.82 3.12 14.87
CA GLU A 530 10.94 2.38 13.95
C GLU A 530 9.52 2.23 14.53
N ARG A 531 9.41 1.91 15.83
CA ARG A 531 8.10 1.86 16.51
C ARG A 531 7.39 3.21 16.53
N ALA A 532 8.12 4.33 16.69
CA ALA A 532 7.51 5.65 16.66
C ALA A 532 6.89 5.98 15.29
N LEU A 533 7.51 5.48 14.22
CA LEU A 533 7.16 5.72 12.81
C LEU A 533 6.20 4.68 12.20
N HIS A 534 5.58 3.80 13.02
CA HIS A 534 4.72 2.70 12.56
C HIS A 534 5.42 1.62 11.70
N MET A 535 6.74 1.43 11.88
CA MET A 535 7.55 0.45 11.14
C MET A 535 7.72 -0.90 11.86
N ILE A 536 6.97 -1.17 12.94
CA ILE A 536 7.01 -2.44 13.68
C ILE A 536 5.61 -3.03 13.82
N ASN A 537 5.36 -4.16 13.16
CA ASN A 537 4.07 -4.84 13.16
C ASN A 537 3.89 -5.87 14.30
N ALA A 538 2.75 -6.57 14.27
CA ALA A 538 2.40 -7.60 15.26
C ALA A 538 3.29 -8.87 15.24
N ASP A 539 4.24 -9.00 14.31
CA ASP A 539 5.24 -10.07 14.26
C ASP A 539 6.67 -9.53 14.51
N PRO A 540 7.23 -9.73 15.73
CA PRO A 540 8.58 -9.27 16.05
C PRO A 540 9.69 -10.01 15.30
N ALA A 541 9.37 -11.05 14.51
CA ALA A 541 10.34 -11.65 13.58
C ALA A 541 10.57 -10.80 12.33
N ARG A 542 9.64 -9.90 11.96
CA ARG A 542 9.73 -9.06 10.74
C ARG A 542 10.46 -7.74 10.97
N THR A 543 10.54 -7.28 12.21
CA THR A 543 11.25 -6.07 12.62
C THR A 543 12.72 -6.06 12.12
N PRO A 544 13.14 -5.04 11.34
CA PRO A 544 14.55 -4.86 11.01
C PRO A 544 15.40 -4.55 12.27
N SER A 545 16.72 -4.53 12.10
CA SER A 545 17.63 -4.07 13.15
C SER A 545 17.68 -2.54 13.23
N PHE A 546 17.71 -1.89 12.08
CA PHE A 546 17.67 -0.43 11.91
C PHE A 546 17.36 -0.08 10.45
N THR A 547 16.90 1.15 10.22
CA THR A 547 16.67 1.73 8.90
C THR A 547 17.30 3.14 8.82
N PRO A 548 18.29 3.37 7.94
CA PRO A 548 18.74 4.69 7.55
C PRO A 548 17.95 5.24 6.37
N PHE A 549 18.02 6.56 6.22
CA PHE A 549 17.35 7.37 5.21
C PHE A 549 18.43 8.16 4.45
N ALA A 550 18.48 8.03 3.13
CA ALA A 550 19.60 8.53 2.31
C ALA A 550 19.39 9.99 1.86
N ILE A 551 20.29 10.45 1.00
CA ILE A 551 19.95 11.44 -0.02
C ILE A 551 19.20 10.65 -1.12
N PRO A 552 18.04 11.12 -1.60
CA PRO A 552 17.13 10.27 -2.38
C PRO A 552 17.66 9.93 -3.78
N ASP A 553 18.72 10.59 -4.25
CA ASP A 553 19.47 10.20 -5.45
C ASP A 553 20.09 8.79 -5.33
N TYR A 554 20.30 8.24 -4.14
CA TYR A 554 20.97 6.94 -3.94
C TYR A 554 20.02 5.75 -3.90
N PHE A 555 20.41 4.69 -4.62
CA PHE A 555 19.85 3.34 -4.43
C PHE A 555 20.90 2.41 -3.80
N VAL A 556 20.68 2.02 -2.54
CA VAL A 556 21.68 1.39 -1.68
C VAL A 556 21.50 -0.12 -1.63
N ARG A 557 22.59 -0.87 -1.87
CA ARG A 557 22.57 -2.33 -2.05
C ARG A 557 23.73 -3.01 -1.34
N GLU A 558 23.53 -4.27 -0.96
CA GLU A 558 24.51 -5.08 -0.23
C GLU A 558 25.57 -5.74 -1.14
N ASN A 559 25.43 -5.61 -2.46
CA ASN A 559 26.27 -6.23 -3.48
C ASN A 559 26.66 -5.24 -4.60
N GLY A 560 27.53 -5.67 -5.52
CA GLY A 560 28.06 -4.82 -6.60
C GLY A 560 26.95 -4.21 -7.47
N PRO A 561 27.07 -2.94 -7.88
CA PRO A 561 25.99 -2.21 -8.56
C PRO A 561 25.74 -2.74 -10.00
N PHE A 562 24.55 -2.50 -10.56
CA PHE A 562 24.12 -3.11 -11.85
C PHE A 562 24.43 -2.29 -13.11
N CYS A 563 25.16 -1.17 -13.00
CA CYS A 563 25.46 -0.26 -14.12
C CYS A 563 26.47 -0.81 -15.17
N GLY A 564 26.27 -2.04 -15.65
CA GLY A 564 27.03 -2.67 -16.73
C GLY A 564 28.45 -3.13 -16.33
N ASN A 565 29.41 -2.90 -17.22
CA ASN A 565 30.82 -3.31 -17.05
C ASN A 565 31.62 -2.38 -16.12
N ASN A 566 30.94 -1.51 -15.39
CA ASN A 566 31.55 -0.43 -14.63
C ASN A 566 31.86 -0.88 -13.19
N SER A 567 33.15 -0.98 -12.87
CA SER A 567 33.60 -1.40 -11.53
C SER A 567 33.56 -0.30 -10.47
N SER A 568 32.99 0.87 -10.76
CA SER A 568 32.93 1.98 -9.79
C SER A 568 31.88 1.76 -8.71
N ASN A 569 32.06 2.44 -7.58
CA ASN A 569 31.11 2.43 -6.48
C ASN A 569 31.07 3.83 -5.83
N PRO A 570 30.03 4.64 -6.08
CA PRO A 570 28.80 4.31 -6.83
C PRO A 570 28.96 4.35 -8.36
N CYS A 571 27.87 4.06 -9.08
CA CYS A 571 27.68 4.33 -10.52
C CYS A 571 26.23 4.78 -10.77
N ILE A 572 25.93 5.32 -11.95
CA ILE A 572 24.57 5.66 -12.36
C ILE A 572 23.99 4.53 -13.20
N ASP A 573 22.80 4.07 -12.82
CA ASP A 573 21.97 3.13 -13.60
C ASP A 573 20.82 3.92 -14.24
N TYR A 574 20.80 4.07 -15.56
CA TYR A 574 19.80 4.93 -16.24
C TYR A 574 18.44 4.25 -16.43
N HIS A 575 18.31 2.98 -16.03
CA HIS A 575 17.07 2.23 -16.18
C HIS A 575 16.02 2.65 -15.15
N PHE A 576 16.46 3.08 -13.97
CA PHE A 576 15.63 3.62 -12.88
C PHE A 576 16.11 5.03 -12.57
N ALA A 577 15.21 5.99 -12.37
CA ALA A 577 15.59 7.39 -12.12
C ALA A 577 14.63 8.12 -11.19
N TRP A 578 13.76 7.35 -10.53
CA TRP A 578 12.68 7.81 -9.71
C TRP A 578 12.74 6.96 -8.44
N SER A 579 13.08 7.62 -7.34
CA SER A 579 13.42 6.98 -6.07
C SER A 579 12.38 7.34 -5.02
N HIS A 580 11.90 6.35 -4.28
CA HIS A 580 10.79 6.46 -3.35
C HIS A 580 11.11 5.72 -2.03
N GLY A 581 10.23 5.83 -1.03
CA GLY A 581 10.36 5.21 0.29
C GLY A 581 11.08 6.03 1.37
N ASP A 582 11.66 7.16 0.99
CA ASP A 582 12.48 7.99 1.87
C ASP A 582 11.72 9.25 2.36
N ILE A 583 12.36 10.01 3.27
CA ILE A 583 11.72 11.00 4.13
C ILE A 583 11.52 12.39 3.50
N GLN A 584 11.85 12.56 2.23
CA GLN A 584 11.90 13.85 1.56
C GLN A 584 10.49 14.29 1.12
N PRO A 585 10.15 15.60 1.15
CA PRO A 585 8.79 16.07 0.91
C PRO A 585 8.19 15.66 -0.45
N GLU A 586 9.01 15.54 -1.48
CA GLU A 586 8.65 15.09 -2.84
C GLU A 586 8.15 13.64 -2.87
N ILE A 587 8.68 12.77 -2.00
CA ILE A 587 8.23 11.38 -1.84
C ILE A 587 7.05 11.32 -0.85
N ALA A 588 7.19 12.03 0.26
CA ALA A 588 6.26 12.00 1.39
C ALA A 588 4.90 12.67 1.12
N THR A 589 4.84 13.68 0.25
CA THR A 589 3.66 14.52 0.03
C THR A 589 2.93 14.13 -1.25
N ASN A 590 1.68 13.71 -1.08
CA ASN A 590 0.83 13.22 -2.16
C ASN A 590 -0.45 14.09 -2.31
N TRP A 591 -1.42 13.58 -3.07
CA TRP A 591 -2.68 14.25 -3.33
C TRP A 591 -3.88 13.30 -3.32
N LEU A 592 -5.01 13.79 -2.83
CA LEU A 592 -6.28 13.07 -2.75
C LEU A 592 -7.39 13.85 -3.48
N GLY A 593 -7.82 13.31 -4.62
CA GLY A 593 -8.98 13.74 -5.38
C GLY A 593 -10.26 13.04 -4.94
N LEU A 594 -11.24 13.82 -4.45
CA LEU A 594 -12.58 13.34 -4.11
C LEU A 594 -13.61 14.05 -4.99
N VAL A 595 -14.41 13.29 -5.74
CA VAL A 595 -15.55 13.81 -6.51
C VAL A 595 -16.75 12.89 -6.31
N GLY A 596 -17.90 13.45 -5.95
CA GLY A 596 -19.13 12.68 -5.90
C GLY A 596 -20.19 13.28 -4.98
N PRO A 597 -21.30 12.58 -4.79
CA PRO A 597 -22.36 13.06 -3.93
C PRO A 597 -21.91 13.16 -2.46
N GLY A 598 -22.20 14.29 -1.82
CA GLY A 598 -21.76 14.58 -0.46
C GLY A 598 -20.37 15.18 -0.36
N VAL A 599 -19.56 15.18 -1.43
CA VAL A 599 -18.27 15.87 -1.46
C VAL A 599 -18.47 17.36 -1.77
N LYS A 600 -17.72 18.24 -1.11
CA LYS A 600 -17.70 19.68 -1.39
C LYS A 600 -16.97 19.97 -2.69
N LYS A 601 -17.42 21.01 -3.40
CA LYS A 601 -16.76 21.54 -4.60
C LYS A 601 -15.85 22.71 -4.19
N MET A 602 -14.64 22.38 -3.72
CA MET A 602 -13.68 23.36 -3.21
C MET A 602 -12.56 23.69 -4.21
N GLY A 603 -12.39 22.88 -5.27
CA GLY A 603 -11.22 22.98 -6.13
C GLY A 603 -10.00 22.41 -5.43
N ILE A 604 -8.89 23.15 -5.43
CA ILE A 604 -7.64 22.75 -4.77
C ILE A 604 -7.67 23.18 -3.29
N ASP A 605 -7.43 22.23 -2.38
CA ASP A 605 -7.16 22.47 -0.97
C ASP A 605 -5.71 22.07 -0.65
N SER A 606 -4.83 23.07 -0.57
CA SER A 606 -3.42 22.91 -0.20
C SER A 606 -3.14 23.18 1.28
N LYS A 607 -4.16 23.12 2.16
CA LYS A 607 -4.05 23.52 3.57
C LYS A 607 -4.47 22.43 4.56
N THR A 608 -5.49 21.65 4.22
CA THR A 608 -5.88 20.52 5.09
C THR A 608 -4.79 19.47 5.03
N TRP A 609 -4.22 19.11 6.19
CA TRP A 609 -3.26 18.01 6.33
C TRP A 609 -4.04 16.70 6.44
N THR A 610 -3.68 15.74 5.59
CA THR A 610 -4.27 14.39 5.53
C THR A 610 -3.20 13.35 5.21
N ASP A 611 -3.54 12.07 5.37
CA ASP A 611 -2.74 10.94 4.88
C ASP A 611 -3.62 9.81 4.33
N HIS A 612 -2.97 8.82 3.71
CA HIS A 612 -3.63 7.63 3.16
C HIS A 612 -4.61 6.94 4.10
N THR A 613 -4.33 6.89 5.41
CA THR A 613 -5.24 6.20 6.33
C THR A 613 -6.61 6.88 6.40
N ASN A 614 -6.66 8.20 6.13
CA ASN A 614 -7.89 9.01 6.11
C ASN A 614 -8.81 8.65 4.91
N VAL A 615 -8.25 8.08 3.83
CA VAL A 615 -8.97 7.78 2.57
C VAL A 615 -10.10 6.78 2.80
N ARG A 616 -9.78 5.64 3.42
CA ARG A 616 -10.73 4.56 3.73
C ARG A 616 -11.92 5.06 4.55
N SER A 617 -11.66 5.72 5.67
CA SER A 617 -12.67 6.26 6.58
C SER A 617 -13.60 7.24 5.87
N THR A 618 -13.04 8.13 5.07
CA THR A 618 -13.77 9.15 4.30
C THR A 618 -14.68 8.53 3.24
N MET A 619 -14.16 7.56 2.48
CA MET A 619 -14.89 6.81 1.47
C MET A 619 -16.06 6.02 2.08
N LEU A 620 -15.83 5.30 3.18
CA LEU A 620 -16.88 4.53 3.86
C LEU A 620 -18.00 5.44 4.42
N ALA A 621 -17.64 6.58 5.02
CA ALA A 621 -18.62 7.54 5.51
C ALA A 621 -19.53 8.08 4.39
N LEU A 622 -18.96 8.40 3.22
CA LEU A 622 -19.71 8.82 2.03
C LEU A 622 -20.55 7.68 1.43
N ALA A 623 -20.02 6.45 1.43
CA ALA A 623 -20.73 5.25 1.00
C ALA A 623 -21.80 4.77 2.01
N GLY A 624 -21.88 5.37 3.20
CA GLY A 624 -22.81 4.98 4.27
C GLY A 624 -22.53 3.58 4.84
N LEU A 625 -21.26 3.17 4.83
CA LEU A 625 -20.77 1.87 5.32
C LEU A 625 -19.75 2.10 6.45
N LYS A 626 -19.28 1.01 7.07
CA LYS A 626 -18.19 1.01 8.04
C LYS A 626 -17.40 -0.30 8.00
N ASP A 627 -16.16 -0.26 8.47
CA ASP A 627 -15.39 -1.45 8.80
C ASP A 627 -15.84 -2.04 10.15
N ASP A 628 -15.51 -3.32 10.38
CA ASP A 628 -15.74 -4.03 11.65
C ASP A 628 -14.52 -3.95 12.61
N TYR A 629 -13.57 -3.07 12.29
CA TYR A 629 -12.39 -2.71 13.10
C TYR A 629 -12.27 -1.18 13.21
N VAL A 630 -11.39 -0.71 14.11
CA VAL A 630 -11.10 0.72 14.26
C VAL A 630 -10.00 1.10 13.26
N ASN A 631 -10.36 1.93 12.27
CA ASN A 631 -9.38 2.54 11.36
C ASN A 631 -8.47 3.49 12.16
N ASP A 632 -7.22 3.63 11.73
CA ASP A 632 -6.30 4.64 12.27
C ASP A 632 -6.65 6.03 11.73
N GLY A 633 -6.95 6.14 10.44
CA GLY A 633 -7.34 7.40 9.84
C GLY A 633 -8.76 7.85 10.19
N ARG A 634 -9.02 9.14 10.00
CA ARG A 634 -10.30 9.79 10.30
C ARG A 634 -11.14 10.10 9.06
N VAL A 635 -12.40 10.44 9.28
CA VAL A 635 -13.25 11.04 8.23
C VAL A 635 -12.84 12.50 7.98
N LEU A 636 -12.55 12.82 6.71
CA LEU A 636 -12.22 14.17 6.23
C LEU A 636 -13.47 15.05 6.13
N ILE A 637 -13.99 15.45 7.28
CA ILE A 637 -15.15 16.34 7.38
C ILE A 637 -14.92 17.71 6.70
N GLU A 638 -13.66 18.09 6.48
CA GLU A 638 -13.19 19.21 5.68
C GLU A 638 -13.68 19.12 4.23
N ALA A 639 -13.59 17.93 3.61
CA ALA A 639 -14.01 17.68 2.24
C ALA A 639 -15.50 17.32 2.08
N ILE A 640 -16.19 16.88 3.15
CA ILE A 640 -17.60 16.42 3.07
C ILE A 640 -18.60 17.55 3.40
N ASP A 641 -19.67 17.70 2.60
CA ASP A 641 -20.80 18.61 2.87
C ASP A 641 -21.48 18.26 4.21
N THR A 642 -21.76 19.28 5.03
CA THR A 642 -22.39 19.10 6.35
C THR A 642 -23.69 18.30 6.31
N LYS A 643 -24.44 18.31 5.20
CA LYS A 643 -25.69 17.54 5.02
C LYS A 643 -25.47 16.06 4.74
N ALA A 644 -24.27 15.67 4.31
CA ALA A 644 -23.90 14.28 4.08
C ALA A 644 -23.26 13.63 5.32
N LEU A 645 -22.99 14.41 6.37
CA LEU A 645 -22.41 13.92 7.62
C LEU A 645 -23.50 13.49 8.62
N PRO A 646 -23.25 12.44 9.43
CA PRO A 646 -24.10 12.12 10.58
C PRO A 646 -24.03 13.24 11.63
N GLN A 647 -25.09 13.41 12.42
CA GLN A 647 -25.20 14.47 13.42
C GLN A 647 -24.06 14.46 14.45
N SER A 648 -23.46 13.30 14.71
CA SER A 648 -22.28 13.10 15.57
C SER A 648 -21.00 13.77 15.04
N LEU A 649 -20.84 13.92 13.71
CA LEU A 649 -19.74 14.67 13.06
C LEU A 649 -20.09 16.15 12.79
N ILE A 650 -21.35 16.55 13.04
CA ILE A 650 -21.81 17.95 13.00
C ILE A 650 -21.75 18.58 14.41
N ALA A 651 -22.07 17.81 15.45
CA ALA A 651 -21.95 18.23 16.83
C ALA A 651 -20.49 18.58 17.16
N HIS A 652 -20.28 19.71 17.86
CA HIS A 652 -18.96 20.17 18.30
C HIS A 652 -17.91 20.29 17.17
N ARG A 653 -18.34 20.49 15.91
CA ARG A 653 -17.49 20.47 14.69
C ARG A 653 -16.18 21.26 14.78
N ALA A 654 -16.18 22.43 15.42
CA ALA A 654 -14.96 23.23 15.59
C ALA A 654 -13.93 22.61 16.56
N THR A 655 -14.38 21.76 17.49
CA THR A 655 -13.50 20.95 18.35
C THR A 655 -13.08 19.67 17.62
N LEU A 656 -13.98 19.06 16.85
CA LEU A 656 -13.66 17.89 16.03
C LEU A 656 -12.57 18.17 14.98
N LEU A 657 -12.63 19.31 14.28
CA LEU A 657 -11.58 19.76 13.34
C LEU A 657 -10.22 19.96 14.04
N ARG A 658 -10.21 20.61 15.21
CA ARG A 658 -8.97 20.82 15.97
C ARG A 658 -8.40 19.52 16.53
N LEU A 659 -9.27 18.57 16.92
CA LEU A 659 -8.85 17.25 17.35
C LEU A 659 -8.26 16.45 16.19
N GLY A 660 -8.85 16.52 15.00
CA GLY A 660 -8.30 15.92 13.78
C GLY A 660 -6.88 16.44 13.49
N VAL A 661 -6.69 17.76 13.39
CA VAL A 661 -5.36 18.37 13.16
C VAL A 661 -4.33 17.93 14.21
N ALA A 662 -4.69 17.93 15.50
CA ALA A 662 -3.78 17.49 16.56
C ALA A 662 -3.52 15.98 16.54
N TYR A 663 -4.48 15.18 16.08
CA TYR A 663 -4.36 13.73 15.94
C TYR A 663 -3.41 13.35 14.80
N GLU A 664 -3.58 13.92 13.62
CA GLU A 664 -2.69 13.65 12.48
C GLU A 664 -1.23 13.94 12.84
N GLN A 665 -0.97 15.12 13.43
CA GLN A 665 0.40 15.56 13.77
C GLN A 665 1.08 14.72 14.87
N VAL A 666 0.30 14.05 15.72
CA VAL A 666 0.85 13.17 16.78
C VAL A 666 0.89 11.71 16.36
N ASN A 667 0.10 11.30 15.36
CA ASN A 667 -0.04 9.90 15.00
C ASN A 667 0.66 9.52 13.68
N ALA A 668 0.50 10.29 12.60
CA ALA A 668 1.09 9.95 11.32
C ALA A 668 2.63 9.95 11.35
N ALA A 669 3.26 9.10 10.54
CA ALA A 669 4.72 8.99 10.46
C ALA A 669 5.39 10.33 10.05
N PHE A 670 4.81 11.03 9.07
CA PHE A 670 5.21 12.38 8.65
C PHE A 670 4.59 13.51 9.48
N GLY A 671 3.83 13.20 10.52
CA GLY A 671 3.40 14.19 11.51
C GLY A 671 4.59 14.72 12.30
N GLN A 672 4.46 15.94 12.85
CA GLN A 672 5.51 16.60 13.63
C GLN A 672 6.12 15.68 14.72
N PHE A 673 5.30 14.84 15.38
CA PHE A 673 5.78 13.87 16.37
C PHE A 673 6.77 12.84 15.78
N GLY A 674 6.41 12.21 14.65
CA GLY A 674 7.27 11.21 14.00
C GLY A 674 8.59 11.83 13.54
N MET A 675 8.53 12.98 12.86
CA MET A 675 9.71 13.66 12.33
C MET A 675 10.65 14.20 13.43
N ASP A 676 10.12 14.68 14.56
CA ASP A 676 10.92 15.05 15.73
C ASP A 676 11.62 13.83 16.36
N LEU A 677 10.93 12.69 16.46
CA LEU A 677 11.51 11.47 17.03
C LEU A 677 12.51 10.79 16.08
N LEU A 678 12.34 10.90 14.76
CA LEU A 678 13.34 10.55 13.76
C LEU A 678 14.63 11.36 13.95
N ALA A 679 14.51 12.69 14.13
CA ALA A 679 15.64 13.56 14.42
C ALA A 679 16.30 13.22 15.77
N ALA A 680 15.51 12.84 16.79
CA ALA A 680 16.00 12.37 18.08
C ALA A 680 16.79 11.05 17.97
N SER A 681 16.21 10.03 17.32
CA SER A 681 16.85 8.72 17.15
C SER A 681 18.13 8.84 16.32
N THR A 682 18.13 9.66 15.26
CA THR A 682 19.34 9.94 14.47
C THR A 682 20.49 10.47 15.34
N ARG A 683 20.22 11.39 16.29
CA ARG A 683 21.25 11.86 17.24
C ARG A 683 21.63 10.80 18.27
N ALA A 684 20.70 9.97 18.70
CA ALA A 684 20.95 8.85 19.62
C ALA A 684 21.90 7.83 18.98
N VAL A 685 21.54 7.34 17.79
CA VAL A 685 22.27 6.31 17.06
C VAL A 685 23.67 6.80 16.67
N LYS A 686 23.81 8.05 16.23
CA LYS A 686 25.10 8.70 15.92
C LYS A 686 26.02 8.87 17.14
N SER A 687 25.51 8.78 18.37
CA SER A 687 26.30 9.02 19.57
C SER A 687 27.39 7.97 19.83
N SER A 688 28.55 8.42 20.29
CA SER A 688 29.69 7.62 20.74
C SER A 688 30.05 7.90 22.20
N SER A 689 29.08 8.39 22.99
CA SER A 689 29.23 8.61 24.44
C SER A 689 29.70 7.34 25.16
N PRO A 690 30.56 7.42 26.19
CA PRO A 690 31.00 6.24 26.94
C PRO A 690 29.84 5.37 27.42
N ASN A 691 29.94 4.06 27.16
CA ASN A 691 28.91 3.06 27.47
C ASN A 691 27.53 3.34 26.82
N ASP A 692 27.50 4.03 25.66
CA ASP A 692 26.28 4.41 24.93
C ASP A 692 25.22 5.15 25.79
N ALA A 693 25.67 5.87 26.84
CA ALA A 693 24.80 6.54 27.80
C ALA A 693 23.83 7.57 27.18
N THR A 694 24.28 8.35 26.19
CA THR A 694 23.42 9.30 25.47
C THR A 694 22.40 8.59 24.59
N TYR A 695 22.80 7.51 23.89
CA TYR A 695 21.91 6.68 23.09
C TYR A 695 20.81 6.09 23.98
N ALA A 696 21.18 5.44 25.08
CA ALA A 696 20.23 4.87 26.03
C ALA A 696 19.26 5.92 26.60
N SER A 697 19.75 7.11 26.94
CA SER A 697 18.91 8.19 27.48
C SER A 697 17.91 8.74 26.46
N ILE A 698 18.30 8.89 25.19
CA ILE A 698 17.41 9.42 24.15
C ILE A 698 16.40 8.34 23.75
N GLU A 699 16.83 7.10 23.47
CA GLU A 699 15.89 6.04 23.08
C GLU A 699 14.90 5.69 24.20
N SER A 700 15.30 5.70 25.48
CA SER A 700 14.33 5.56 26.58
C SER A 700 13.32 6.72 26.65
N SER A 701 13.69 7.91 26.16
CA SER A 701 12.78 9.05 26.07
C SER A 701 11.82 8.92 24.88
N ILE A 702 12.32 8.42 23.73
CA ILE A 702 11.52 8.08 22.55
C ILE A 702 10.50 6.99 22.92
N GLU A 703 10.94 5.86 23.49
CA GLU A 703 10.06 4.76 23.92
C GLU A 703 8.96 5.22 24.89
N ASN A 704 9.30 6.12 25.83
CA ASN A 704 8.33 6.70 26.76
C ASN A 704 7.32 7.62 26.04
N LEU A 705 7.77 8.47 25.12
CA LEU A 705 6.91 9.36 24.33
C LEU A 705 5.99 8.55 23.41
N THR A 706 6.52 7.58 22.67
CA THR A 706 5.74 6.68 21.79
C THR A 706 4.68 5.93 22.58
N THR A 707 4.98 5.43 23.78
CA THR A 707 3.97 4.77 24.62
C THR A 707 2.83 5.72 25.03
N GLN A 708 3.13 6.99 25.36
CA GLN A 708 2.10 8.00 25.65
C GLN A 708 1.31 8.40 24.39
N ARG A 709 1.95 8.44 23.22
CA ARG A 709 1.31 8.66 21.92
C ARG A 709 0.34 7.54 21.63
N ASP A 710 0.76 6.28 21.71
CA ASP A 710 -0.05 5.10 21.40
C ASP A 710 -1.32 5.06 22.28
N GLU A 711 -1.19 5.35 23.59
CA GLU A 711 -2.31 5.46 24.52
C GLU A 711 -3.30 6.60 24.16
N LEU A 712 -2.78 7.78 23.81
CA LEU A 712 -3.58 8.94 23.44
C LEU A 712 -4.27 8.74 22.08
N ALA A 713 -3.51 8.33 21.08
CA ALA A 713 -3.99 8.05 19.74
C ALA A 713 -5.06 6.96 19.74
N GLY A 714 -4.88 5.90 20.53
CA GLY A 714 -5.89 4.86 20.75
C GLY A 714 -7.22 5.41 21.27
N GLN A 715 -7.19 6.36 22.21
CA GLN A 715 -8.41 7.02 22.70
C GLN A 715 -9.04 7.94 21.65
N ILE A 716 -8.24 8.73 20.94
CA ILE A 716 -8.72 9.67 19.93
C ILE A 716 -9.33 8.92 18.74
N LYS A 717 -8.62 7.96 18.15
CA LYS A 717 -9.10 7.21 16.98
C LYS A 717 -10.38 6.43 17.27
N ALA A 718 -10.50 5.82 18.45
CA ALA A 718 -11.74 5.19 18.90
C ALA A 718 -12.92 6.19 18.98
N ALA A 719 -12.69 7.41 19.48
CA ALA A 719 -13.72 8.44 19.55
C ALA A 719 -14.09 9.03 18.18
N LEU A 720 -13.12 9.19 17.27
CA LEU A 720 -13.35 9.64 15.90
C LEU A 720 -14.14 8.59 15.09
N ASN A 721 -13.77 7.31 15.20
CA ASN A 721 -14.49 6.19 14.60
C ASN A 721 -15.93 6.09 15.15
N ALA A 722 -16.12 6.15 16.47
CA ALA A 722 -17.45 6.08 17.08
C ALA A 722 -18.34 7.28 16.68
N ALA A 723 -17.75 8.47 16.48
CA ALA A 723 -18.46 9.63 15.95
C ALA A 723 -18.83 9.49 14.47
N ALA A 724 -17.99 8.85 13.66
CA ALA A 724 -18.25 8.59 12.25
C ALA A 724 -19.31 7.50 12.03
N PHE A 725 -19.16 6.36 12.72
CA PHE A 725 -19.80 5.11 12.32
C PHE A 725 -20.81 4.53 13.34
N ASP A 726 -20.74 4.95 14.60
CA ASP A 726 -21.64 4.45 15.68
C ASP A 726 -22.60 5.51 16.21
N GLY A 727 -22.61 6.71 15.61
CA GLY A 727 -23.51 7.81 15.98
C GLY A 727 -23.20 8.48 17.32
N GLN A 728 -22.05 8.17 17.94
CA GLN A 728 -21.66 8.70 19.24
C GLN A 728 -20.92 10.03 19.10
N ALA A 729 -21.62 11.14 19.33
CA ALA A 729 -21.01 12.46 19.30
C ALA A 729 -19.83 12.61 20.29
N LEU A 730 -18.80 13.34 19.87
CA LEU A 730 -17.59 13.63 20.64
C LEU A 730 -17.92 14.35 21.96
N ASN A 731 -17.33 13.91 23.08
CA ASN A 731 -17.36 14.70 24.32
C ASN A 731 -16.42 15.90 24.19
N GLU A 732 -16.98 17.12 24.10
CA GLU A 732 -16.18 18.32 23.81
C GLU A 732 -15.13 18.65 24.88
N GLN A 733 -15.37 18.34 26.15
CA GLN A 733 -14.40 18.61 27.22
C GLN A 733 -13.27 17.59 27.23
N GLN A 734 -13.59 16.31 27.01
CA GLN A 734 -12.59 15.26 26.84
C GLN A 734 -11.70 15.53 25.62
N ALA A 735 -12.29 15.93 24.50
CA ALA A 735 -11.57 16.28 23.28
C ALA A 735 -10.61 17.47 23.44
N LYS A 736 -10.98 18.49 24.23
CA LYS A 736 -10.06 19.58 24.60
C LYS A 736 -8.87 19.04 25.39
N GLY A 737 -9.12 18.19 26.39
CA GLY A 737 -8.05 17.53 27.15
C GLY A 737 -7.15 16.63 26.29
N TRP A 738 -7.66 16.01 25.23
CA TRP A 738 -6.84 15.27 24.26
C TRP A 738 -6.02 16.19 23.36
N ILE A 739 -6.57 17.31 22.88
CA ILE A 739 -5.82 18.33 22.13
C ILE A 739 -4.66 18.89 22.98
N ASP A 740 -4.92 19.20 24.26
CA ASP A 740 -3.89 19.71 25.17
C ASP A 740 -2.78 18.65 25.42
N GLN A 741 -3.14 17.37 25.53
CA GLN A 741 -2.17 16.27 25.63
C GLN A 741 -1.37 16.05 24.35
N ALA A 742 -2.01 16.12 23.17
CA ALA A 742 -1.34 15.99 21.88
C ALA A 742 -0.31 17.10 21.70
N ASN A 743 -0.71 18.37 21.91
CA ASN A 743 0.21 19.51 21.88
C ASN A 743 1.38 19.33 22.87
N SER A 744 1.12 18.83 24.09
CA SER A 744 2.19 18.55 25.05
C SER A 744 3.14 17.42 24.62
N LEU A 745 2.69 16.44 23.82
CA LEU A 745 3.56 15.42 23.24
C LEU A 745 4.39 16.00 22.09
N LEU A 746 3.81 16.85 21.24
CA LEU A 746 4.53 17.58 20.19
C LEU A 746 5.63 18.46 20.77
N ASP A 747 5.33 19.29 21.77
CA ASP A 747 6.31 20.16 22.44
C ASP A 747 7.48 19.34 23.06
N ARG A 748 7.18 18.15 23.58
CA ARG A 748 8.19 17.26 24.20
C ARG A 748 9.02 16.49 23.17
N ALA A 749 8.41 16.04 22.08
CA ALA A 749 9.12 15.46 20.95
C ALA A 749 10.07 16.50 20.34
N ASN A 750 9.58 17.72 20.11
CA ASN A 750 10.40 18.82 19.58
C ASN A 750 11.54 19.22 20.51
N ALA A 751 11.31 19.30 21.82
CA ALA A 751 12.38 19.52 22.79
C ALA A 751 13.43 18.39 22.76
N LEU A 752 13.00 17.13 22.59
CA LEU A 752 13.90 16.00 22.41
C LEU A 752 14.60 16.01 21.04
N ALA A 753 14.00 16.58 20.00
CA ALA A 753 14.61 16.79 18.68
C ALA A 753 15.67 17.91 18.68
N ALA A 754 15.49 18.95 19.51
CA ALA A 754 16.41 20.07 19.63
C ALA A 754 17.75 19.70 20.33
N GLY A 755 17.70 18.84 21.35
CA GLY A 755 18.88 18.30 22.05
C GLY A 755 19.16 18.89 23.44
#